data_AF-A0A6M1YDR9-F1
#
_entry.id   AF-A0A6M1YDR9-F1
#
_cell.length_a   1.000
_cell.length_b   1.000
_cell.length_c   1.000
_cell.angle_alpha   90.00
_cell.angle_beta   90.00
_cell.angle_gamma   90.00
#
_symmetry.space_group_name_H-M   'P 1'
#
loop_
_entity.id
_entity.type
_entity.pdbx_description
1 polymer ?
#
loop_
_entity_poly.entity_id
_entity_poly.type
_entity_poly.pdbx_seq_one_letter_code
_entity_poly.pdbx_strand_id
1 'polypeptide(L)'
;MLTFQQIIACLNAFWEKKGCTIIQPYDIEKGAGTFHPATFLGALGPEPTSIAYVEPSRRPTDGRYGENPNRVSKFYQYQVLIKPAPFTIRKLYLESLEALGLDLKKHDIRFVHDDWESPTLGAWGLGWEVWCDGMEITQFTYFQQVGGLKCDPVSVELTYGLERLAMYLQNVDSMFDLKWNSTTTYRDLFYESEKEFSKYNFEVANVALLFQHFKDYSQEVHNLLDHNLPLCAYDYVMKASHVFNTLDARNVISVMERQTYIHDLRHLACLVAKAYLKMHKSSSSSTPTEENQPKKISTPEGAKTPQDFVLEIGTEEIPAHYLKKAILDLKKKIEDLLKTDEIAHGDIHTYATPRRLAISIKNLAAFSTPCTVEKKGPPLLRAYDTHSNPTQAANGFFTSLGQKTPLLADIESKKQKNIFIKKLKDVDYLFVVSTSEKQDTYQILRNDLKQLILNLFFPKTMRWNKFTFAFARPIRNLLALFGKEVIPFIIGDVESSNKDVSKIPIASAKDYASTLLKHGITADVEERKKKIETILEEACQKFKAKCFEKEKILDEVVFLTKSPHRVIGSFDEAFLKLPKELLVSEMLVHQRIFPLQKGQKLINNFVFISNKEDSDDLIRKGVEKVIQARLKDGQFLFEQDKKYPFLSFNEKLKHMIYQKELGSMFDKVVRLKKHVQSVHPLLNIANKQTCLKVSDYLKADLATELVKEFPELQGIVGTYLAKELKQDAIAIKEHYMPLSEMAPLPKSPCGIFFALLDKLDNLLAFFALGKKPTSSSDPFALRRQAIGICRILNDQKCYFHLKDALLAMQSNLNLKANPVDELCSYLLERQKMLAIQQGVSKEIVDATFANDQADLFDFWQRIHSLHTFRGSKKFLSLVEVFKRLKGQIKDFKIQPFSKKLLKEDQEKNLFNAFESIENSIKKSLEKKDYTKILQTIAEIQKPLQELFDHVLILSKDNTLKQNRIGLLQKIFTLCFQIFDISELRN
;
A
#
# COMPACT_ATOMS: atom_id res chain seq x y z
N MET A 1 -34.50 -21.42 21.12
CA MET A 1 -33.22 -21.47 20.39
C MET A 1 -33.49 -22.06 19.02
N LEU A 2 -33.09 -21.38 17.94
CA LEU A 2 -33.31 -21.86 16.58
C LEU A 2 -32.29 -22.95 16.22
N THR A 3 -32.75 -24.04 15.62
CA THR A 3 -31.89 -25.06 15.00
C THR A 3 -31.26 -24.53 13.71
N PHE A 4 -30.22 -25.19 13.19
CA PHE A 4 -29.51 -24.73 11.98
C PHE A 4 -30.45 -24.58 10.77
N GLN A 5 -31.32 -25.57 10.53
CA GLN A 5 -32.28 -25.49 9.42
C GLN A 5 -33.36 -24.41 9.64
N GLN A 6 -33.71 -24.10 10.89
CA GLN A 6 -34.63 -23.01 11.21
C GLN A 6 -34.00 -21.64 11.00
N ILE A 7 -32.69 -21.48 11.24
CA ILE A 7 -31.95 -20.25 10.91
C ILE A 7 -32.03 -19.98 9.40
N ILE A 8 -31.77 -21.00 8.57
CA ILE A 8 -31.90 -20.91 7.11
C ILE A 8 -33.33 -20.51 6.71
N ALA A 9 -34.34 -21.20 7.24
CA ALA A 9 -35.75 -20.90 6.94
C ALA A 9 -36.14 -19.47 7.34
N CYS A 10 -35.65 -18.99 8.50
CA CYS A 10 -35.89 -17.64 8.97
C CYS A 10 -35.26 -16.59 8.06
N LEU A 11 -34.02 -16.81 7.60
CA LEU A 11 -33.36 -15.89 6.66
C LEU A 11 -34.07 -15.86 5.30
N ASN A 12 -34.49 -17.01 4.77
CA ASN A 12 -35.31 -17.08 3.55
C ASN A 12 -36.59 -16.26 3.70
N ALA A 13 -37.36 -16.52 4.75
CA ALA A 13 -38.61 -15.79 5.00
C ALA A 13 -38.39 -14.28 5.19
N PHE A 14 -37.29 -13.90 5.86
CA PHE A 14 -36.94 -12.49 6.06
C PHE A 14 -36.63 -11.80 4.73
N TRP A 15 -35.72 -12.35 3.93
CA TRP A 15 -35.28 -11.72 2.68
C TRP A 15 -36.34 -11.77 1.59
N GLU A 16 -37.15 -12.82 1.54
CA GLU A 16 -38.36 -12.89 0.70
C GLU A 16 -39.31 -11.72 1.01
N LYS A 17 -39.60 -11.49 2.31
CA LYS A 17 -40.42 -10.35 2.75
C LYS A 17 -39.81 -8.98 2.40
N LYS A 18 -38.49 -8.90 2.22
CA LYS A 18 -37.80 -7.67 1.76
C LYS A 18 -37.68 -7.58 0.23
N GLY A 19 -38.28 -8.51 -0.52
CA GLY A 19 -38.33 -8.49 -1.98
C GLY A 19 -37.15 -9.19 -2.67
N CYS A 20 -36.46 -10.11 -2.01
CA CYS A 20 -35.49 -10.98 -2.66
C CYS A 20 -36.17 -12.22 -3.24
N THR A 21 -35.78 -12.60 -4.46
CA THR A 21 -36.09 -13.92 -5.01
C THR A 21 -35.22 -14.95 -4.33
N ILE A 22 -35.84 -15.94 -3.67
CA ILE A 22 -35.11 -17.04 -3.05
C ILE A 22 -34.71 -18.06 -4.11
N ILE A 23 -33.42 -18.20 -4.36
CA ILE A 23 -32.87 -19.16 -5.34
C ILE A 23 -32.17 -20.33 -4.63
N GLN A 24 -31.77 -21.34 -5.42
CA GLN A 24 -31.12 -22.55 -4.91
C GLN A 24 -29.59 -22.45 -4.96
N PRO A 25 -28.89 -23.24 -4.14
CA PRO A 25 -27.46 -23.46 -4.32
C PRO A 25 -27.13 -23.89 -5.76
N TYR A 26 -26.03 -23.38 -6.31
CA TYR A 26 -25.57 -23.84 -7.63
C TYR A 26 -24.87 -25.21 -7.51
N ASP A 27 -24.94 -26.04 -8.55
CA ASP A 27 -24.61 -27.46 -8.54
C ASP A 27 -23.11 -27.78 -8.77
N ILE A 28 -22.28 -26.77 -9.02
CA ILE A 28 -20.82 -26.89 -9.18
C ILE A 28 -20.08 -26.37 -7.93
N GLU A 29 -18.93 -26.99 -7.62
CA GLU A 29 -18.05 -26.56 -6.54
C GLU A 29 -17.57 -25.11 -6.70
N LYS A 30 -17.60 -24.36 -5.59
CA LYS A 30 -17.06 -23.00 -5.49
C LYS A 30 -16.66 -22.64 -4.07
N GLY A 31 -15.84 -21.60 -3.92
CA GLY A 31 -15.35 -21.14 -2.62
C GLY A 31 -16.24 -20.13 -1.89
N ALA A 32 -17.24 -19.56 -2.56
CA ALA A 32 -18.17 -18.58 -1.99
C ALA A 32 -19.44 -18.41 -2.86
N GLY A 33 -20.52 -17.90 -2.25
CA GLY A 33 -21.76 -17.44 -2.91
C GLY A 33 -21.52 -16.52 -4.10
N THR A 34 -20.45 -15.72 -4.07
CA THR A 34 -20.06 -14.81 -5.14
C THR A 34 -19.80 -15.50 -6.48
N PHE A 35 -19.35 -16.76 -6.48
CA PHE A 35 -19.11 -17.56 -7.69
C PHE A 35 -20.40 -18.09 -8.32
N HIS A 36 -21.54 -18.04 -7.64
CA HIS A 36 -22.79 -18.40 -8.28
C HIS A 36 -23.04 -17.45 -9.46
N PRO A 37 -23.45 -17.95 -10.65
CA PRO A 37 -23.77 -17.08 -11.79
C PRO A 37 -24.73 -15.94 -11.45
N ALA A 38 -25.72 -16.19 -10.58
CA ALA A 38 -26.69 -15.20 -10.14
C ALA A 38 -26.05 -14.02 -9.37
N THR A 39 -24.88 -14.22 -8.76
CA THR A 39 -24.08 -13.14 -8.18
C THR A 39 -23.05 -12.59 -9.16
N PHE A 40 -22.14 -13.42 -9.69
CA PHE A 40 -21.05 -12.95 -10.54
C PHE A 40 -21.55 -12.25 -11.81
N LEU A 41 -22.46 -12.89 -12.56
CA LEU A 41 -23.04 -12.32 -13.77
C LEU A 41 -24.20 -11.37 -13.43
N GLY A 42 -24.97 -11.67 -12.38
CA GLY A 42 -26.09 -10.82 -11.93
C GLY A 42 -25.66 -9.44 -11.42
N ALA A 43 -24.42 -9.28 -10.94
CA ALA A 43 -23.85 -7.99 -10.58
C ALA A 43 -23.50 -7.09 -11.78
N LEU A 44 -23.48 -7.66 -13.00
CA LEU A 44 -23.17 -6.94 -14.23
C LEU A 44 -24.43 -6.41 -14.91
N GLY A 45 -24.26 -5.35 -15.70
CA GLY A 45 -25.33 -4.76 -16.50
C GLY A 45 -26.35 -3.92 -15.70
N PRO A 46 -27.22 -3.18 -16.41
CA PRO A 46 -28.11 -2.19 -15.80
C PRO A 46 -29.33 -2.80 -15.08
N GLU A 47 -29.70 -4.03 -15.43
CA GLU A 47 -30.93 -4.68 -14.95
C GLU A 47 -30.91 -4.90 -13.43
N PRO A 48 -31.91 -4.44 -12.66
CA PRO A 48 -31.94 -4.62 -11.21
C PRO A 48 -32.02 -6.11 -10.83
N THR A 49 -31.41 -6.46 -9.71
CA THR A 49 -31.36 -7.83 -9.18
C THR A 49 -31.57 -7.81 -7.67
N SER A 50 -32.40 -8.69 -7.14
CA SER A 50 -32.58 -8.88 -5.70
C SER A 50 -32.76 -10.36 -5.44
N ILE A 51 -31.73 -11.03 -4.92
CA ILE A 51 -31.70 -12.48 -4.74
C ILE A 51 -31.12 -12.84 -3.37
N ALA A 52 -31.60 -13.94 -2.80
CA ALA A 52 -31.05 -14.52 -1.58
C ALA A 52 -31.03 -16.06 -1.67
N TYR A 53 -30.02 -16.71 -1.12
CA TYR A 53 -29.87 -18.17 -1.18
C TYR A 53 -28.85 -18.71 -0.19
N VAL A 54 -28.95 -20.01 0.10
CA VAL A 54 -27.86 -20.75 0.78
C VAL A 54 -26.83 -21.15 -0.26
N GLU A 55 -25.55 -21.07 0.08
CA GLU A 55 -24.47 -21.57 -0.76
C GLU A 55 -23.47 -22.45 0.02
N PRO A 56 -23.50 -23.78 -0.19
CA PRO A 56 -22.43 -24.68 0.27
C PRO A 56 -21.13 -24.31 -0.45
N SER A 57 -20.16 -23.84 0.33
CA SER A 57 -18.89 -23.33 -0.15
C SER A 57 -17.77 -24.29 0.24
N ARG A 58 -16.89 -24.63 -0.71
CA ARG A 58 -15.72 -25.49 -0.52
C ARG A 58 -14.44 -24.66 -0.58
N ARG A 59 -13.70 -24.64 0.52
CA ARG A 59 -12.36 -24.05 0.64
C ARG A 59 -11.39 -25.16 1.03
N PRO A 60 -10.78 -25.86 0.06
CA PRO A 60 -9.87 -26.99 0.31
C PRO A 60 -8.77 -26.71 1.35
N THR A 61 -8.25 -25.48 1.40
CA THR A 61 -7.21 -25.03 2.34
C THR A 61 -7.68 -24.96 3.80
N ASP A 62 -8.99 -24.82 4.01
CA ASP A 62 -9.58 -24.62 5.33
C ASP A 62 -9.85 -25.94 6.06
N GLY A 63 -9.58 -27.08 5.44
CA GLY A 63 -9.75 -28.39 6.06
C GLY A 63 -8.94 -28.53 7.36
N ARG A 64 -9.52 -29.18 8.37
CA ARG A 64 -8.87 -29.44 9.68
C ARG A 64 -9.18 -30.83 10.24
N TYR A 65 -9.52 -31.80 9.38
CA TYR A 65 -9.78 -33.19 9.75
C TYR A 65 -10.84 -33.36 10.86
N GLY A 66 -11.75 -32.39 11.01
CA GLY A 66 -12.76 -32.36 12.06
C GLY A 66 -12.22 -32.05 13.47
N GLU A 67 -10.94 -31.69 13.60
CA GLU A 67 -10.30 -31.42 14.90
C GLU A 67 -10.46 -29.95 15.35
N ASN A 68 -10.68 -29.04 14.40
CA ASN A 68 -10.89 -27.62 14.69
C ASN A 68 -12.38 -27.33 14.96
N PRO A 69 -12.74 -26.62 16.04
CA PRO A 69 -14.12 -26.33 16.37
C PRO A 69 -14.82 -25.33 15.43
N ASN A 70 -14.07 -24.53 14.67
CA ASN A 70 -14.55 -23.34 13.94
C ASN A 70 -14.15 -23.29 12.46
N ARG A 71 -13.33 -24.23 11.97
CA ARG A 71 -12.82 -24.24 10.60
C ARG A 71 -12.98 -25.60 9.96
N VAL A 72 -13.55 -25.61 8.75
CA VAL A 72 -13.84 -26.80 7.94
C VAL A 72 -13.62 -26.49 6.46
N SER A 73 -13.35 -27.52 5.66
CA SER A 73 -13.19 -27.41 4.21
C SER A 73 -14.48 -27.11 3.45
N LYS A 74 -15.64 -27.46 4.02
CA LYS A 74 -16.97 -27.19 3.46
C LYS A 74 -17.90 -26.62 4.52
N PHE A 75 -18.54 -25.49 4.22
CA PHE A 75 -19.46 -24.78 5.12
C PHE A 75 -20.60 -24.11 4.33
N TYR A 76 -21.60 -23.59 5.02
CA TYR A 76 -22.78 -22.97 4.44
C TYR A 76 -22.75 -21.45 4.58
N GLN A 77 -22.71 -20.77 3.44
CA GLN A 77 -22.96 -19.34 3.39
C GLN A 77 -24.46 -19.09 3.22
N TYR A 78 -24.95 -17.98 3.75
CA TYR A 78 -26.18 -17.37 3.27
C TYR A 78 -25.80 -16.13 2.48
N GLN A 79 -26.22 -16.07 1.22
CA GLN A 79 -25.83 -15.06 0.28
C GLN A 79 -27.02 -14.18 -0.07
N VAL A 80 -26.82 -12.87 -0.07
CA VAL A 80 -27.81 -11.88 -0.51
C VAL A 80 -27.14 -10.92 -1.47
N LEU A 81 -27.73 -10.71 -2.63
CA LEU A 81 -27.29 -9.71 -3.60
C LEU A 81 -28.44 -8.77 -3.93
N ILE A 82 -28.23 -7.47 -3.74
CA ILE A 82 -29.20 -6.42 -4.10
C ILE A 82 -28.53 -5.38 -4.99
N LYS A 83 -29.10 -5.16 -6.17
CA LYS A 83 -28.66 -4.24 -7.20
C LYS A 83 -29.87 -3.43 -7.70
N PRO A 84 -29.88 -2.09 -7.58
CA PRO A 84 -28.88 -1.24 -6.94
C PRO A 84 -28.86 -1.41 -5.41
N ALA A 85 -27.71 -1.17 -4.79
CA ALA A 85 -27.57 -1.22 -3.33
C ALA A 85 -28.50 -0.20 -2.62
N PRO A 86 -29.40 -0.64 -1.72
CA PRO A 86 -30.36 0.26 -1.08
C PRO A 86 -29.71 1.10 0.02
N PHE A 87 -30.23 2.32 0.24
CA PHE A 87 -29.73 3.21 1.29
C PHE A 87 -29.83 2.60 2.70
N THR A 88 -30.83 1.74 2.92
CA THR A 88 -31.14 1.11 4.20
C THR A 88 -30.47 -0.25 4.39
N ILE A 89 -29.57 -0.68 3.51
CA ILE A 89 -29.04 -2.06 3.53
C ILE A 89 -28.47 -2.49 4.88
N ARG A 90 -27.72 -1.61 5.56
CA ARG A 90 -27.18 -1.91 6.89
C ARG A 90 -28.28 -2.11 7.94
N LYS A 91 -29.34 -1.31 7.87
CA LYS A 91 -30.50 -1.48 8.75
C LYS A 91 -31.19 -2.82 8.49
N LEU A 92 -31.38 -3.17 7.21
CA LEU A 92 -31.96 -4.46 6.82
C LEU A 92 -31.13 -5.65 7.31
N TYR A 93 -29.81 -5.55 7.24
CA TYR A 93 -28.91 -6.55 7.81
C TYR A 93 -29.08 -6.68 9.33
N LEU A 94 -29.12 -5.58 10.08
CA LEU A 94 -29.33 -5.64 11.53
C LEU A 94 -30.71 -6.19 11.90
N GLU A 95 -31.76 -5.81 11.16
CA GLU A 95 -33.11 -6.37 11.31
C GLU A 95 -33.13 -7.89 11.03
N SER A 96 -32.26 -8.41 10.16
CA SER A 96 -32.17 -9.85 9.88
C SER A 96 -31.56 -10.62 11.06
N LEU A 97 -30.58 -10.04 11.76
CA LEU A 97 -30.01 -10.61 12.99
C LEU A 97 -31.03 -10.59 14.14
N GLU A 98 -31.81 -9.51 14.29
CA GLU A 98 -32.90 -9.44 15.26
C GLU A 98 -33.98 -10.49 14.99
N ALA A 99 -34.31 -10.73 13.71
CA ALA A 99 -35.26 -11.76 13.31
C ALA A 99 -34.81 -13.19 13.71
N LEU A 100 -33.50 -13.42 13.78
CA LEU A 100 -32.92 -14.67 14.28
C LEU A 100 -32.91 -14.79 15.81
N GLY A 101 -33.27 -13.72 16.53
CA GLY A 101 -33.33 -13.66 17.99
C GLY A 101 -32.08 -13.06 18.65
N LEU A 102 -31.20 -12.39 17.91
CA LEU A 102 -30.02 -11.72 18.47
C LEU A 102 -30.42 -10.37 19.09
N ASP A 103 -30.12 -10.18 20.39
CA ASP A 103 -30.37 -8.90 21.08
C ASP A 103 -29.21 -7.92 20.88
N LEU A 104 -29.31 -7.09 19.84
CA LEU A 104 -28.28 -6.12 19.45
C LEU A 104 -27.91 -5.10 20.54
N LYS A 105 -28.71 -4.98 21.62
CA LYS A 105 -28.35 -4.11 22.75
C LYS A 105 -27.27 -4.72 23.63
N LYS A 106 -27.24 -6.05 23.74
CA LYS A 106 -26.31 -6.81 24.58
C LYS A 106 -24.98 -7.13 23.90
N HIS A 107 -24.97 -7.21 22.57
CA HIS A 107 -23.81 -7.57 21.76
C HIS A 107 -23.06 -6.35 21.21
N ASP A 108 -21.74 -6.48 21.08
CA ASP A 108 -20.90 -5.48 20.39
C ASP A 108 -20.76 -5.84 18.91
N ILE A 109 -21.62 -5.24 18.07
CA ILE A 109 -21.56 -5.40 16.61
C ILE A 109 -20.66 -4.33 16.00
N ARG A 110 -19.57 -4.75 15.36
CA ARG A 110 -18.60 -3.88 14.70
C ARG A 110 -18.55 -4.13 13.20
N PHE A 111 -18.52 -3.05 12.44
CA PHE A 111 -18.25 -3.05 11.01
C PHE A 111 -16.77 -2.72 10.84
N VAL A 112 -15.93 -3.75 10.85
CA VAL A 112 -14.48 -3.61 10.72
C VAL A 112 -14.16 -3.50 9.24
N HIS A 113 -13.37 -2.50 8.87
CA HIS A 113 -13.00 -2.32 7.48
C HIS A 113 -12.27 -3.55 6.94
N ASP A 114 -12.80 -4.06 5.85
CA ASP A 114 -12.13 -5.01 4.98
C ASP A 114 -12.51 -4.70 3.52
N ASP A 115 -11.51 -4.63 2.65
CA ASP A 115 -11.74 -4.50 1.22
C ASP A 115 -11.78 -5.91 0.65
N TRP A 116 -12.92 -6.27 0.08
CA TRP A 116 -13.03 -7.57 -0.55
C TRP A 116 -12.48 -7.52 -1.97
N GLU A 117 -11.51 -8.39 -2.24
CA GLU A 117 -11.02 -8.67 -3.58
C GLU A 117 -11.06 -10.17 -3.83
N SER A 118 -11.60 -10.56 -4.98
CA SER A 118 -11.41 -11.88 -5.57
C SER A 118 -10.57 -11.72 -6.84
N PRO A 119 -9.25 -11.88 -6.74
CA PRO A 119 -8.35 -11.72 -7.87
C PRO A 119 -8.73 -12.64 -9.04
N THR A 120 -9.13 -13.89 -8.76
CA THR A 120 -9.51 -14.88 -9.77
C THR A 120 -10.78 -14.52 -10.55
N LEU A 121 -11.70 -13.75 -9.94
CA LEU A 121 -12.90 -13.26 -10.62
C LEU A 121 -12.71 -11.86 -11.22
N GLY A 122 -11.55 -11.24 -11.03
CA GLY A 122 -11.34 -9.83 -11.38
C GLY A 122 -12.36 -8.91 -10.71
N ALA A 123 -12.81 -9.30 -9.52
CA ALA A 123 -13.89 -8.67 -8.78
C ALA A 123 -13.33 -8.00 -7.53
N TRP A 124 -13.76 -6.78 -7.26
CA TRP A 124 -13.39 -6.06 -6.06
C TRP A 124 -14.50 -5.09 -5.63
N GLY A 125 -14.57 -4.88 -4.33
CA GLY A 125 -15.52 -3.99 -3.69
C GLY A 125 -14.98 -3.47 -2.37
N LEU A 126 -15.68 -2.50 -1.81
CA LEU A 126 -15.37 -1.99 -0.48
C LEU A 126 -16.49 -2.41 0.45
N GLY A 127 -16.16 -2.71 1.71
CA GLY A 127 -17.17 -2.92 2.73
C GLY A 127 -16.55 -3.23 4.07
N TRP A 128 -17.06 -4.28 4.71
CA TRP A 128 -16.73 -4.66 6.09
C TRP A 128 -16.79 -6.16 6.34
N GLU A 129 -15.92 -6.61 7.22
CA GLU A 129 -16.21 -7.74 8.09
C GLU A 129 -17.12 -7.27 9.23
N VAL A 130 -18.21 -7.99 9.48
CA VAL A 130 -19.10 -7.72 10.60
C VAL A 130 -18.78 -8.67 11.75
N TRP A 131 -18.28 -8.10 12.84
CA TRP A 131 -17.91 -8.84 14.04
C TRP A 131 -19.01 -8.71 15.10
N CYS A 132 -19.39 -9.81 15.72
CA CYS A 132 -20.24 -9.88 16.90
C CYS A 132 -19.39 -10.39 18.05
N ASP A 133 -19.17 -9.57 19.08
CA ASP A 133 -18.34 -9.91 20.25
C ASP A 133 -16.97 -10.50 19.89
N GLY A 134 -16.35 -9.98 18.83
CA GLY A 134 -15.04 -10.39 18.32
C GLY A 134 -15.05 -11.46 17.22
N MET A 135 -16.13 -12.22 17.04
CA MET A 135 -16.20 -13.22 15.95
C MET A 135 -16.85 -12.61 14.71
N GLU A 136 -16.18 -12.77 13.58
CA GLU A 136 -16.71 -12.40 12.27
C GLU A 136 -17.87 -13.33 11.88
N ILE A 137 -19.05 -12.76 11.68
CA ILE A 137 -20.30 -13.48 11.35
C ILE A 137 -20.80 -13.20 9.93
N THR A 138 -20.34 -12.13 9.28
CA THR A 138 -20.81 -11.73 7.94
C THR A 138 -19.76 -10.90 7.21
N GLN A 139 -19.60 -11.12 5.91
CA GLN A 139 -18.93 -10.20 5.00
C GLN A 139 -19.96 -9.30 4.30
N PHE A 140 -19.63 -8.02 4.18
CA PHE A 140 -20.45 -6.99 3.54
C PHE A 140 -19.63 -6.34 2.43
N THR A 141 -20.10 -6.35 1.18
CA THR A 141 -19.31 -5.87 0.03
C THR A 141 -20.14 -5.05 -0.94
N TYR A 142 -19.69 -3.85 -1.29
CA TYR A 142 -20.24 -3.08 -2.42
C TYR A 142 -19.37 -3.25 -3.65
N PHE A 143 -19.83 -4.03 -4.62
CA PHE A 143 -19.07 -4.31 -5.84
C PHE A 143 -18.87 -3.05 -6.69
N GLN A 144 -17.61 -2.69 -6.89
CA GLN A 144 -17.23 -1.63 -7.82
C GLN A 144 -16.89 -2.22 -9.20
N GLN A 145 -16.34 -3.43 -9.19
CA GLN A 145 -15.98 -4.15 -10.40
C GLN A 145 -16.21 -5.65 -10.21
N VAL A 146 -16.67 -6.33 -11.26
CA VAL A 146 -16.77 -7.79 -11.34
C VAL A 146 -16.32 -8.20 -12.75
N GLY A 147 -15.52 -9.25 -12.89
CA GLY A 147 -15.04 -9.70 -14.20
C GLY A 147 -14.23 -8.65 -14.97
N GLY A 148 -13.51 -7.77 -14.27
CA GLY A 148 -12.79 -6.66 -14.92
C GLY A 148 -13.67 -5.51 -15.41
N LEU A 149 -14.98 -5.55 -15.13
CA LEU A 149 -15.98 -4.60 -15.64
C LEU A 149 -16.62 -3.83 -14.49
N LYS A 150 -16.87 -2.54 -14.71
CA LYS A 150 -17.51 -1.66 -13.73
C LYS A 150 -18.95 -2.15 -13.46
N CYS A 151 -19.31 -2.31 -12.19
CA CYS A 151 -20.71 -2.57 -11.81
C CYS A 151 -21.52 -1.28 -11.91
N ASP A 152 -22.52 -1.25 -12.78
CA ASP A 152 -23.36 -0.07 -12.99
C ASP A 152 -24.83 -0.49 -13.22
N PRO A 153 -25.72 -0.34 -12.22
CA PRO A 153 -25.48 0.26 -10.90
C PRO A 153 -24.69 -0.64 -9.94
N VAL A 154 -24.25 -0.08 -8.81
CA VAL A 154 -23.49 -0.82 -7.78
C VAL A 154 -24.37 -1.85 -7.08
N SER A 155 -23.87 -3.08 -6.96
CA SER A 155 -24.50 -4.15 -6.19
C SER A 155 -23.95 -4.18 -4.77
N VAL A 156 -24.79 -4.54 -3.81
CA VAL A 156 -24.36 -4.92 -2.47
C VAL A 156 -24.53 -6.42 -2.27
N GLU A 157 -23.49 -7.05 -1.76
CA GLU A 157 -23.41 -8.44 -1.36
C GLU A 157 -23.35 -8.51 0.18
N LEU A 158 -24.20 -9.37 0.76
CA LEU A 158 -24.12 -9.80 2.16
C LEU A 158 -23.87 -11.31 2.18
N THR A 159 -22.84 -11.74 2.89
CA THR A 159 -22.46 -13.15 2.99
C THR A 159 -22.36 -13.56 4.46
N TYR A 160 -23.38 -14.23 4.98
CA TYR A 160 -23.43 -14.70 6.36
C TYR A 160 -22.68 -16.03 6.49
N GLY A 161 -21.86 -16.17 7.53
CA GLY A 161 -21.31 -17.47 7.94
C GLY A 161 -22.29 -18.19 8.86
N LEU A 162 -23.07 -19.13 8.33
CA LEU A 162 -24.21 -19.72 9.05
C LEU A 162 -23.78 -20.51 10.29
N GLU A 163 -22.67 -21.25 10.23
CA GLU A 163 -22.14 -22.02 11.37
C GLU A 163 -21.77 -21.10 12.51
N ARG A 164 -21.00 -20.03 12.25
CA ARG A 164 -20.58 -19.07 13.28
C ARG A 164 -21.78 -18.36 13.90
N LEU A 165 -22.74 -17.95 13.07
CA LEU A 165 -23.98 -17.33 13.56
C LEU A 165 -24.81 -18.32 14.40
N ALA A 166 -24.92 -19.57 13.96
CA ALA A 166 -25.60 -20.62 14.69
C ALA A 166 -24.88 -20.98 15.99
N MET A 167 -23.56 -20.92 16.07
CA MET A 167 -22.81 -21.18 17.31
C MET A 167 -23.14 -20.15 18.38
N TYR A 168 -23.33 -18.88 17.99
CA TYR A 168 -23.79 -17.84 18.91
C TYR A 168 -25.21 -18.08 19.42
N LEU A 169 -26.17 -18.26 18.51
CA LEU A 169 -27.57 -18.51 18.85
C LEU A 169 -27.74 -19.82 19.64
N GLN A 170 -26.90 -20.78 19.26
CA GLN A 170 -26.43 -22.02 19.86
C GLN A 170 -26.07 -22.03 21.35
N ASN A 171 -25.31 -20.99 21.70
CA ASN A 171 -24.33 -21.00 22.77
C ASN A 171 -23.50 -22.29 22.85
N VAL A 172 -22.92 -22.72 21.72
CA VAL A 172 -22.00 -23.87 21.64
C VAL A 172 -20.59 -23.44 21.23
N ASP A 173 -19.58 -24.18 21.67
CA ASP A 173 -18.17 -23.83 21.45
C ASP A 173 -17.57 -24.51 20.20
N SER A 174 -18.27 -25.47 19.59
CA SER A 174 -17.89 -26.11 18.33
C SER A 174 -19.06 -26.17 17.36
N MET A 175 -18.78 -25.97 16.08
CA MET A 175 -19.78 -26.14 15.02
C MET A 175 -20.33 -27.57 14.96
N PHE A 176 -19.54 -28.58 15.34
CA PHE A 176 -19.96 -29.98 15.31
C PHE A 176 -21.04 -30.28 16.35
N ASP A 177 -21.14 -29.46 17.40
CA ASP A 177 -22.14 -29.61 18.45
C ASP A 177 -23.46 -28.86 18.13
N LEU A 178 -23.52 -28.17 16.97
CA LEU A 178 -24.73 -27.51 16.51
C LEU A 178 -25.85 -28.53 16.27
N LYS A 179 -27.05 -28.19 16.75
CA LYS A 179 -28.27 -28.91 16.42
C LYS A 179 -28.74 -28.50 15.03
N TRP A 180 -28.66 -29.43 14.08
CA TRP A 180 -29.21 -29.23 12.73
C TRP A 180 -30.73 -29.17 12.79
N ASN A 181 -31.33 -30.11 13.54
CA ASN A 181 -32.74 -30.15 13.93
C ASN A 181 -32.87 -30.67 15.38
N SER A 182 -34.05 -31.12 15.81
CA SER A 182 -34.27 -31.62 17.18
C SER A 182 -33.52 -32.91 17.52
N THR A 183 -33.15 -33.73 16.54
CA THR A 183 -32.59 -35.08 16.70
C THR A 183 -31.18 -35.25 16.13
N THR A 184 -30.78 -34.40 15.18
CA THR A 184 -29.55 -34.54 14.40
C THR A 184 -28.62 -33.36 14.67
N THR A 185 -27.36 -33.66 14.92
CA THR A 185 -26.29 -32.66 15.08
C THR A 185 -25.53 -32.44 13.78
N TYR A 186 -24.76 -31.36 13.71
CA TYR A 186 -23.87 -31.08 12.59
C TYR A 186 -22.76 -32.15 12.48
N ARG A 187 -22.31 -32.69 13.62
CA ARG A 187 -21.36 -33.81 13.67
C ARG A 187 -21.88 -35.03 12.90
N ASP A 188 -23.13 -35.42 13.14
CA ASP A 188 -23.74 -36.60 12.52
C ASP A 188 -23.75 -36.52 10.98
N LEU A 189 -23.84 -35.30 10.44
CA LEU A 189 -23.93 -35.06 9.01
C LEU A 189 -22.58 -34.85 8.33
N PHE A 190 -21.65 -34.13 8.97
CA PHE A 190 -20.49 -33.57 8.27
C PHE A 190 -19.14 -33.97 8.82
N TYR A 191 -19.07 -34.56 10.03
CA TYR A 191 -17.79 -34.87 10.67
C TYR A 191 -16.91 -35.81 9.83
N GLU A 192 -17.49 -36.90 9.32
CA GLU A 192 -16.71 -37.85 8.51
C GLU A 192 -16.35 -37.26 7.14
N SER A 193 -17.26 -36.49 6.53
CA SER A 193 -16.96 -35.79 5.28
C SER A 193 -15.78 -34.82 5.43
N GLU A 194 -15.70 -34.08 6.54
CA GLU A 194 -14.60 -33.15 6.78
C GLU A 194 -13.25 -33.88 6.92
N LYS A 195 -13.25 -35.06 7.55
CA LYS A 195 -12.05 -35.92 7.66
C LYS A 195 -11.59 -36.42 6.30
N GLU A 196 -12.49 -36.97 5.50
CA GLU A 196 -12.16 -37.50 4.18
C GLU A 196 -11.70 -36.40 3.22
N PHE A 197 -12.42 -35.28 3.15
CA PHE A 197 -12.05 -34.17 2.26
C PHE A 197 -10.77 -33.49 2.70
N SER A 198 -10.49 -33.35 4.01
CA SER A 198 -9.20 -32.85 4.48
C SER A 198 -8.06 -33.76 4.01
N LYS A 199 -8.19 -35.07 4.22
CA LYS A 199 -7.20 -36.05 3.76
C LYS A 199 -7.03 -36.02 2.24
N TYR A 200 -8.11 -35.92 1.48
CA TYR A 200 -8.04 -35.77 0.04
C TYR A 200 -7.28 -34.50 -0.36
N ASN A 201 -7.70 -33.34 0.15
CA ASN A 201 -7.18 -32.02 -0.23
C ASN A 201 -5.71 -31.82 0.15
N PHE A 202 -5.24 -32.43 1.24
CA PHE A 202 -3.87 -32.24 1.72
C PHE A 202 -2.91 -33.37 1.37
N GLU A 203 -3.39 -34.61 1.20
CA GLU A 203 -2.51 -35.78 1.09
C GLU A 203 -2.71 -36.53 -0.23
N VAL A 204 -3.96 -36.83 -0.58
CA VAL A 204 -4.26 -37.87 -1.60
C VAL A 204 -4.51 -37.30 -3.00
N ALA A 205 -5.00 -36.06 -3.14
CA ALA A 205 -5.41 -35.54 -4.44
C ALA A 205 -4.28 -35.65 -5.48
N ASN A 206 -4.61 -36.19 -6.65
CA ASN A 206 -3.64 -36.44 -7.73
C ASN A 206 -3.26 -35.13 -8.42
N VAL A 207 -2.08 -34.63 -8.06
CA VAL A 207 -1.55 -33.35 -8.54
C VAL A 207 -1.40 -33.29 -10.06
N ALA A 208 -0.93 -34.37 -10.70
CA ALA A 208 -0.74 -34.41 -12.15
C ALA A 208 -2.07 -34.31 -12.91
N LEU A 209 -3.09 -35.02 -12.41
CA LEU A 209 -4.45 -34.97 -12.96
C LEU A 209 -5.07 -33.58 -12.77
N LEU A 210 -4.89 -32.97 -11.60
CA LEU A 210 -5.40 -31.62 -11.34
C LEU A 210 -4.75 -30.56 -12.25
N PHE A 211 -3.44 -30.61 -12.49
CA PHE A 211 -2.79 -29.71 -13.46
C PHE A 211 -3.34 -29.90 -14.88
N GLN A 212 -3.58 -31.16 -15.28
CA GLN A 212 -4.18 -31.46 -16.59
C GLN A 212 -5.60 -30.90 -16.68
N HIS A 213 -6.45 -31.15 -15.67
CA HIS A 213 -7.81 -30.61 -15.63
C HIS A 213 -7.85 -29.08 -15.66
N PHE A 214 -6.93 -28.40 -14.96
CA PHE A 214 -6.86 -26.94 -15.04
C PHE A 214 -6.64 -26.47 -16.48
N LYS A 215 -5.73 -27.12 -17.21
CA LYS A 215 -5.47 -26.83 -18.62
C LYS A 215 -6.67 -27.13 -19.51
N ASP A 216 -7.30 -28.30 -19.33
CA ASP A 216 -8.44 -28.74 -20.13
C ASP A 216 -9.64 -27.80 -19.96
N TYR A 217 -9.96 -27.44 -18.70
CA TYR A 217 -11.04 -26.51 -18.41
C TYR A 217 -10.75 -25.11 -18.95
N SER A 218 -9.51 -24.62 -18.85
CA SER A 218 -9.12 -23.33 -19.41
C SER A 218 -9.30 -23.30 -20.94
N GLN A 219 -8.94 -24.40 -21.63
CA GLN A 219 -9.12 -24.52 -23.07
C GLN A 219 -10.59 -24.58 -23.48
N GLU A 220 -11.42 -25.28 -22.70
CA GLU A 220 -12.85 -25.42 -22.98
C GLU A 220 -13.61 -24.10 -22.78
N VAL A 221 -13.18 -23.24 -21.84
CA VAL A 221 -13.71 -21.86 -21.75
C VAL A 221 -13.55 -21.13 -23.08
N HIS A 222 -12.39 -21.22 -23.73
CA HIS A 222 -12.17 -20.56 -25.02
C HIS A 222 -13.06 -21.15 -26.12
N ASN A 223 -13.14 -22.47 -26.21
CA ASN A 223 -14.00 -23.17 -27.17
C ASN A 223 -15.47 -22.73 -27.03
N LEU A 224 -16.01 -22.68 -25.82
CA LEU A 224 -17.40 -22.28 -25.56
C LEU A 224 -17.65 -20.80 -25.86
N LEU A 225 -16.67 -19.93 -25.62
CA LEU A 225 -16.77 -18.52 -25.96
C LEU A 225 -16.74 -18.28 -27.48
N ASP A 226 -15.98 -19.06 -28.24
CA ASP A 226 -16.01 -19.03 -29.72
C ASP A 226 -17.40 -19.39 -30.28
N HIS A 227 -18.16 -20.20 -29.53
CA HIS A 227 -19.55 -20.56 -29.84
C HIS A 227 -20.60 -19.64 -29.18
N ASN A 228 -20.18 -18.53 -28.56
CA ASN A 228 -21.05 -17.58 -27.86
C ASN A 228 -21.90 -18.21 -26.72
N LEU A 229 -21.33 -19.15 -25.95
CA LEU A 229 -21.98 -19.81 -24.82
C LEU A 229 -21.37 -19.36 -23.47
N PRO A 230 -21.51 -18.08 -23.05
CA PRO A 230 -20.82 -17.55 -21.87
C PRO A 230 -21.27 -18.19 -20.55
N LEU A 231 -22.53 -18.62 -20.43
CA LEU A 231 -23.03 -19.31 -19.24
C LEU A 231 -22.34 -20.68 -19.05
N CYS A 232 -22.25 -21.46 -20.13
CA CYS A 232 -21.56 -22.75 -20.13
C CYS A 232 -20.05 -22.54 -19.88
N ALA A 233 -19.46 -21.53 -20.52
CA ALA A 233 -18.04 -21.21 -20.30
C ALA A 233 -17.76 -20.87 -18.83
N TYR A 234 -18.69 -20.20 -18.14
CA TYR A 234 -18.52 -19.85 -16.74
C TYR A 234 -18.39 -21.06 -15.80
N ASP A 235 -19.11 -22.15 -16.07
CA ASP A 235 -18.99 -23.40 -15.31
C ASP A 235 -17.55 -23.94 -15.34
N TYR A 236 -16.88 -23.83 -16.48
CA TYR A 236 -15.48 -24.26 -16.63
C TYR A 236 -14.50 -23.31 -15.92
N VAL A 237 -14.83 -22.01 -15.80
CA VAL A 237 -14.07 -21.08 -14.94
C VAL A 237 -14.18 -21.51 -13.48
N MET A 238 -15.37 -21.88 -13.01
CA MET A 238 -15.57 -22.37 -11.64
C MET A 238 -14.83 -23.68 -11.37
N LYS A 239 -14.91 -24.65 -12.31
CA LYS A 239 -14.16 -25.91 -12.23
C LYS A 239 -12.65 -25.67 -12.17
N ALA A 240 -12.11 -24.80 -13.04
CA ALA A 240 -10.70 -24.42 -13.02
C ALA A 240 -10.31 -23.77 -11.69
N SER A 241 -11.16 -22.89 -11.15
CA SER A 241 -10.92 -22.26 -9.84
C SER A 241 -10.91 -23.27 -8.69
N HIS A 242 -11.81 -24.26 -8.68
CA HIS A 242 -11.82 -25.28 -7.64
C HIS A 242 -10.61 -26.22 -7.71
N VAL A 243 -10.21 -26.61 -8.93
CA VAL A 243 -8.97 -27.36 -9.17
C VAL A 243 -7.76 -26.60 -8.67
N PHE A 244 -7.67 -25.30 -8.98
CA PHE A 244 -6.60 -24.43 -8.47
C PHE A 244 -6.59 -24.39 -6.94
N ASN A 245 -7.74 -24.21 -6.28
CA ASN A 245 -7.80 -24.21 -4.81
C ASN A 245 -7.37 -25.55 -4.20
N THR A 246 -7.62 -26.67 -4.89
CA THR A 246 -7.19 -27.99 -4.45
C THR A 246 -5.68 -28.17 -4.63
N LEU A 247 -5.10 -27.67 -5.74
CA LEU A 247 -3.65 -27.62 -5.93
C LEU A 247 -2.96 -26.74 -4.86
N ASP A 248 -3.57 -25.60 -4.53
CA ASP A 248 -3.10 -24.71 -3.47
C ASP A 248 -3.16 -25.39 -2.09
N ALA A 249 -4.25 -26.12 -1.79
CA ALA A 249 -4.34 -26.95 -0.58
C ALA A 249 -3.28 -28.05 -0.54
N ARG A 250 -2.97 -28.68 -1.68
CA ARG A 250 -1.85 -29.64 -1.78
C ARG A 250 -0.47 -29.01 -1.59
N ASN A 251 -0.38 -27.67 -1.54
CA ASN A 251 0.85 -26.90 -1.34
C ASN A 251 1.92 -27.18 -2.42
N VAL A 252 1.48 -27.36 -3.67
CA VAL A 252 2.35 -27.65 -4.83
C VAL A 252 2.61 -26.45 -5.73
N ILE A 253 2.04 -25.28 -5.40
CA ILE A 253 2.21 -24.03 -6.15
C ILE A 253 2.92 -23.03 -5.24
N SER A 254 4.09 -22.51 -5.62
CA SER A 254 4.76 -21.45 -4.84
C SER A 254 4.02 -20.11 -4.94
N VAL A 255 4.35 -19.17 -4.04
CA VAL A 255 3.82 -17.80 -4.06
C VAL A 255 3.95 -17.12 -5.43
N MET A 256 5.04 -17.37 -6.16
CA MET A 256 5.27 -16.73 -7.46
C MET A 256 4.46 -17.37 -8.58
N GLU A 257 4.37 -18.70 -8.60
CA GLU A 257 3.56 -19.42 -9.58
C GLU A 257 2.06 -19.21 -9.34
N ARG A 258 1.65 -19.06 -8.08
CA ARG A 258 0.27 -18.75 -7.67
C ARG A 258 -0.25 -17.49 -8.35
N GLN A 259 0.59 -16.47 -8.51
CA GLN A 259 0.23 -15.23 -9.21
C GLN A 259 -0.10 -15.47 -10.70
N THR A 260 0.56 -16.43 -11.35
CA THR A 260 0.28 -16.81 -12.73
C THR A 260 -1.09 -17.48 -12.86
N TYR A 261 -1.40 -18.48 -12.03
CA TYR A 261 -2.72 -19.14 -12.03
C TYR A 261 -3.87 -18.17 -11.72
N ILE A 262 -3.67 -17.26 -10.75
CA ILE A 262 -4.65 -16.23 -10.43
C ILE A 262 -4.89 -15.30 -11.63
N HIS A 263 -3.82 -14.90 -12.32
CA HIS A 263 -3.92 -14.07 -13.51
C HIS A 263 -4.68 -14.77 -14.66
N ASP A 264 -4.41 -16.05 -14.88
CA ASP A 264 -5.07 -16.84 -15.92
C ASP A 264 -6.56 -17.01 -15.62
N LEU A 265 -6.93 -17.38 -14.39
CA LEU A 265 -8.34 -17.46 -13.96
C LEU A 265 -9.05 -16.11 -14.10
N ARG A 266 -8.39 -15.02 -13.69
CA ARG A 266 -8.90 -13.66 -13.84
C ARG A 266 -9.18 -13.34 -15.30
N HIS A 267 -8.26 -13.70 -16.19
CA HIS A 267 -8.41 -13.48 -17.62
C HIS A 267 -9.65 -14.22 -18.15
N LEU A 268 -9.81 -15.50 -17.83
CA LEU A 268 -10.96 -16.32 -18.23
C LEU A 268 -12.28 -15.72 -17.72
N ALA A 269 -12.36 -15.37 -16.43
CA ALA A 269 -13.54 -14.73 -15.84
C ALA A 269 -13.90 -13.41 -16.53
N CYS A 270 -12.89 -12.60 -16.89
CA CYS A 270 -13.09 -11.35 -17.60
C CYS A 270 -13.60 -11.56 -19.04
N LEU A 271 -13.11 -12.60 -19.75
CA LEU A 271 -13.61 -12.95 -21.08
C LEU A 271 -15.08 -13.35 -21.03
N VAL A 272 -15.45 -14.22 -20.07
CA VAL A 272 -16.83 -14.65 -19.85
C VAL A 272 -17.74 -13.47 -19.53
N ALA A 273 -17.34 -12.60 -18.59
CA ALA A 273 -18.11 -11.41 -18.22
C ALA A 273 -18.37 -10.46 -19.40
N LYS A 274 -17.35 -10.26 -20.26
CA LYS A 274 -17.49 -9.45 -21.49
C LYS A 274 -18.44 -10.08 -22.50
N ALA A 275 -18.33 -11.39 -22.72
CA ALA A 275 -19.21 -12.12 -23.64
C ALA A 275 -20.67 -12.11 -23.15
N TYR A 276 -20.89 -12.34 -21.86
CA TYR A 276 -22.21 -12.26 -21.22
C TYR A 276 -22.86 -10.88 -21.42
N LEU A 277 -22.14 -9.79 -21.12
CA LEU A 277 -22.68 -8.44 -21.34
C LEU A 277 -22.95 -8.13 -22.81
N LYS A 278 -22.12 -8.63 -23.74
CA LYS A 278 -22.35 -8.43 -25.18
C LYS A 278 -23.67 -9.07 -25.62
N MET A 279 -23.98 -10.26 -25.10
CA MET A 279 -25.26 -10.94 -25.36
C MET A 279 -26.45 -10.16 -24.80
N HIS A 280 -26.35 -9.67 -23.55
CA HIS A 280 -27.46 -8.99 -22.86
C HIS A 280 -27.67 -7.51 -23.24
N LYS A 281 -26.65 -6.82 -23.79
CA LYS A 281 -26.80 -5.46 -24.34
C LYS A 281 -27.77 -5.37 -25.53
N SER A 282 -28.14 -6.48 -26.16
CA SER A 282 -29.14 -6.52 -27.23
C SER A 282 -30.59 -6.31 -26.77
N SER A 283 -30.86 -6.29 -25.46
CA SER A 283 -32.22 -6.38 -24.90
C SER A 283 -32.69 -5.23 -23.99
N SER A 284 -31.89 -4.19 -23.77
CA SER A 284 -32.26 -3.11 -22.82
C SER A 284 -31.72 -1.74 -23.25
N SER A 285 -32.47 -1.02 -24.08
CA SER A 285 -32.34 0.44 -24.20
C SER A 285 -33.27 1.10 -23.18
N SER A 286 -32.73 1.51 -22.04
CA SER A 286 -33.43 2.46 -21.17
C SER A 286 -32.51 3.65 -20.87
N THR A 287 -32.99 4.80 -21.30
CA THR A 287 -32.43 6.14 -21.10
C THR A 287 -32.37 6.48 -19.61
N PRO A 288 -31.36 7.24 -19.13
CA PRO A 288 -31.35 7.73 -17.76
C PRO A 288 -32.46 8.77 -17.58
N THR A 289 -33.35 8.54 -16.63
CA THR A 289 -34.32 9.52 -16.13
C THR A 289 -33.63 10.69 -15.43
N GLU A 290 -34.14 11.89 -15.70
CA GLU A 290 -33.70 13.19 -15.21
C GLU A 290 -33.59 13.26 -13.69
N GLU A 291 -32.51 13.90 -13.23
CA GLU A 291 -32.31 14.27 -11.83
C GLU A 291 -33.37 15.30 -11.39
N ASN A 292 -34.07 14.98 -10.31
CA ASN A 292 -35.01 15.89 -9.66
C ASN A 292 -34.31 17.19 -9.26
N GLN A 293 -34.83 18.32 -9.76
CA GLN A 293 -34.42 19.66 -9.36
C GLN A 293 -34.70 19.89 -7.87
N PRO A 294 -33.79 20.55 -7.13
CA PRO A 294 -34.02 20.88 -5.72
C PRO A 294 -35.18 21.86 -5.57
N LYS A 295 -36.09 21.57 -4.62
CA LYS A 295 -37.09 22.53 -4.15
C LYS A 295 -36.38 23.81 -3.66
N LYS A 296 -36.90 24.97 -4.05
CA LYS A 296 -36.43 26.29 -3.57
C LYS A 296 -36.55 26.34 -2.04
N ILE A 297 -35.41 26.23 -1.35
CA ILE A 297 -35.30 26.48 0.09
C ILE A 297 -35.13 27.99 0.28
N SER A 298 -36.05 28.60 1.01
CA SER A 298 -36.03 30.02 1.42
C SER A 298 -34.75 30.32 2.19
N THR A 299 -34.02 31.36 1.76
CA THR A 299 -32.81 31.86 2.40
C THR A 299 -33.15 32.50 3.75
N PRO A 300 -32.61 32.02 4.89
CA PRO A 300 -32.57 32.82 6.12
C PRO A 300 -31.61 34.02 5.91
N GLU A 301 -31.88 35.15 6.57
CA GLU A 301 -30.89 36.23 6.66
C GLU A 301 -29.64 35.71 7.41
N GLY A 302 -28.47 35.78 6.77
CA GLY A 302 -27.20 35.36 7.36
C GLY A 302 -26.86 36.11 8.64
N ALA A 303 -26.06 35.48 9.51
CA ALA A 303 -25.63 36.08 10.77
C ALA A 303 -24.86 37.40 10.52
N LYS A 304 -25.22 38.48 11.21
CA LYS A 304 -24.61 39.82 11.02
C LYS A 304 -23.32 40.04 11.84
N THR A 305 -22.95 39.09 12.69
CA THR A 305 -21.78 39.15 13.59
C THR A 305 -20.98 37.85 13.49
N PRO A 306 -19.70 37.82 13.89
CA PRO A 306 -18.93 36.58 13.94
C PRO A 306 -19.63 35.52 14.79
N GLN A 307 -19.67 34.28 14.30
CA GLN A 307 -20.31 33.13 14.95
C GLN A 307 -19.42 31.89 14.84
N ASP A 308 -19.65 30.90 15.68
CA ASP A 308 -19.00 29.61 15.52
C ASP A 308 -19.62 28.85 14.34
N PHE A 309 -18.81 28.06 13.63
CA PHE A 309 -19.25 27.19 12.54
C PHE A 309 -18.94 25.73 12.85
N VAL A 310 -19.79 24.81 12.44
CA VAL A 310 -19.51 23.37 12.48
C VAL A 310 -19.99 22.69 11.21
N LEU A 311 -19.17 21.77 10.71
CA LEU A 311 -19.50 20.84 9.63
C LEU A 311 -19.24 19.41 10.12
N GLU A 312 -20.21 18.53 9.96
CA GLU A 312 -20.08 17.09 10.15
C GLU A 312 -20.48 16.35 8.87
N ILE A 313 -19.59 15.48 8.41
CA ILE A 313 -19.82 14.51 7.36
C ILE A 313 -20.01 13.15 8.04
N GLY A 314 -21.26 12.69 8.07
CA GLY A 314 -21.63 11.40 8.64
C GLY A 314 -21.72 10.32 7.58
N THR A 315 -20.98 9.23 7.78
CA THR A 315 -20.88 8.14 6.81
C THR A 315 -21.19 6.78 7.45
N GLU A 316 -21.15 5.73 6.63
CA GLU A 316 -20.81 4.39 7.12
C GLU A 316 -19.32 4.32 7.54
N GLU A 317 -18.93 3.28 8.25
CA GLU A 317 -17.64 3.17 8.94
C GLU A 317 -16.45 3.26 7.95
N ILE A 318 -15.68 4.35 8.04
CA ILE A 318 -14.49 4.63 7.24
C ILE A 318 -13.29 3.90 7.87
N PRO A 319 -12.35 3.37 7.08
CA PRO A 319 -11.14 2.76 7.59
C PRO A 319 -10.35 3.70 8.51
N ALA A 320 -9.86 3.18 9.65
CA ALA A 320 -9.11 3.96 10.63
C ALA A 320 -7.92 4.73 10.03
N HIS A 321 -7.17 4.07 9.13
CA HIS A 321 -6.02 4.67 8.46
C HIS A 321 -6.40 5.70 7.39
N TYR A 322 -7.66 5.73 6.90
CA TYR A 322 -8.17 6.77 6.01
C TYR A 322 -8.55 8.01 6.81
N LEU A 323 -9.22 7.84 7.97
CA LEU A 323 -9.72 8.92 8.80
C LEU A 323 -8.61 9.91 9.20
N LYS A 324 -7.44 9.41 9.60
CA LYS A 324 -6.30 10.25 9.99
C LYS A 324 -5.85 11.20 8.88
N LYS A 325 -5.85 10.75 7.63
CA LYS A 325 -5.48 11.58 6.47
C LYS A 325 -6.63 12.48 6.03
N ALA A 326 -7.85 11.94 6.03
CA ALA A 326 -9.05 12.64 5.60
C ALA A 326 -9.37 13.84 6.48
N ILE A 327 -9.17 13.75 7.80
CA ILE A 327 -9.42 14.87 8.72
C ILE A 327 -8.42 16.02 8.53
N LEU A 328 -7.15 15.70 8.23
CA LEU A 328 -6.12 16.69 7.91
C LEU A 328 -6.41 17.37 6.56
N ASP A 329 -6.83 16.59 5.56
CA ASP A 329 -7.24 17.11 4.25
C ASP A 329 -8.48 18.01 4.35
N LEU A 330 -9.49 17.61 5.14
CA LEU A 330 -10.67 18.43 5.42
C LEU A 330 -10.31 19.76 6.08
N LYS A 331 -9.44 19.73 7.10
CA LYS A 331 -8.95 20.94 7.77
C LYS A 331 -8.28 21.87 6.78
N LYS A 332 -7.35 21.34 5.98
CA LYS A 332 -6.58 22.12 5.00
C LYS A 332 -7.49 22.74 3.94
N LYS A 333 -8.45 21.99 3.38
CA LYS A 333 -9.36 22.53 2.35
C LYS A 333 -10.23 23.66 2.88
N ILE A 334 -10.61 23.60 4.16
CA ILE A 334 -11.39 24.66 4.79
C ILE A 334 -10.50 25.87 5.06
N GLU A 335 -9.26 25.68 5.53
CA GLU A 335 -8.28 26.77 5.63
C GLU A 335 -8.04 27.44 4.27
N ASP A 336 -7.90 26.65 3.20
CA ASP A 336 -7.73 27.15 1.84
C ASP A 336 -8.98 27.92 1.37
N LEU A 337 -10.20 27.45 1.67
CA LEU A 337 -11.46 28.15 1.37
C LEU A 337 -11.51 29.51 2.09
N LEU A 338 -11.33 29.50 3.42
CA LEU A 338 -11.39 30.72 4.24
C LEU A 338 -10.31 31.74 3.84
N LYS A 339 -9.13 31.27 3.46
CA LYS A 339 -8.05 32.13 2.96
C LYS A 339 -8.35 32.69 1.58
N THR A 340 -8.88 31.88 0.67
CA THR A 340 -9.23 32.31 -0.69
C THR A 340 -10.22 33.47 -0.67
N ASP A 341 -11.21 33.37 0.21
CA ASP A 341 -12.25 34.37 0.37
C ASP A 341 -11.95 35.39 1.49
N GLU A 342 -10.73 35.42 2.03
CA GLU A 342 -10.27 36.40 3.03
C GLU A 342 -11.24 36.54 4.23
N ILE A 343 -11.74 35.40 4.72
CA ILE A 343 -12.68 35.29 5.83
C ILE A 343 -11.89 35.13 7.13
N ALA A 344 -11.98 36.12 8.01
CA ALA A 344 -11.34 36.04 9.33
C ALA A 344 -11.98 34.92 10.18
N HIS A 345 -11.16 34.16 10.89
CA HIS A 345 -11.59 33.05 11.73
C HIS A 345 -10.68 32.89 12.95
N GLY A 346 -11.23 32.28 14.02
CA GLY A 346 -10.45 31.81 15.16
C GLY A 346 -9.96 30.37 14.96
N ASP A 347 -9.79 29.65 16.07
CA ASP A 347 -9.24 28.29 16.05
C ASP A 347 -10.12 27.28 15.29
N ILE A 348 -9.50 26.49 14.42
CA ILE A 348 -10.12 25.36 13.73
C ILE A 348 -9.78 24.06 14.48
N HIS A 349 -10.83 23.43 15.01
CA HIS A 349 -10.76 22.16 15.71
C HIS A 349 -11.33 21.05 14.82
N THR A 350 -10.75 19.85 14.91
CA THR A 350 -11.12 18.69 14.12
C THR A 350 -11.57 17.53 14.99
N TYR A 351 -12.61 16.81 14.56
CA TYR A 351 -13.17 15.67 15.25
C TYR A 351 -13.30 14.49 14.30
N ALA A 352 -13.00 13.28 14.79
CA ALA A 352 -13.12 12.08 13.99
C ALA A 352 -13.50 10.85 14.84
N THR A 353 -14.45 10.07 14.34
CA THR A 353 -14.85 8.73 14.86
C THR A 353 -15.06 7.81 13.65
N PRO A 354 -15.27 6.48 13.79
CA PRO A 354 -15.45 5.58 12.63
C PRO A 354 -16.43 6.08 11.57
N ARG A 355 -17.48 6.82 11.96
CA ARG A 355 -18.55 7.30 11.08
C ARG A 355 -18.61 8.82 10.92
N ARG A 356 -17.60 9.55 11.41
CA ARG A 356 -17.64 11.01 11.55
C ARG A 356 -16.33 11.62 11.09
N LEU A 357 -16.44 12.60 10.20
CA LEU A 357 -15.42 13.61 9.93
C LEU A 357 -16.04 14.97 10.22
N ALA A 358 -15.50 15.72 11.16
CA ALA A 358 -16.07 17.01 11.52
C ALA A 358 -15.03 18.06 11.84
N ILE A 359 -15.43 19.31 11.67
CA ILE A 359 -14.63 20.48 12.02
C ILE A 359 -15.52 21.48 12.72
N SER A 360 -14.95 22.22 13.66
CA SER A 360 -15.57 23.42 14.21
C SER A 360 -14.61 24.59 14.16
N ILE A 361 -15.13 25.76 13.85
CA ILE A 361 -14.36 26.99 13.69
C ILE A 361 -14.93 28.02 14.66
N LYS A 362 -14.08 28.56 15.53
CA LYS A 362 -14.50 29.61 16.47
C LYS A 362 -14.50 30.97 15.81
N ASN A 363 -15.42 31.85 16.21
CA ASN A 363 -15.45 33.27 15.81
C ASN A 363 -15.27 33.48 14.29
N LEU A 364 -15.94 32.67 13.46
CA LEU A 364 -15.91 32.83 12.01
C LEU A 364 -16.65 34.11 11.63
N ALA A 365 -15.98 35.00 10.89
CA ALA A 365 -16.56 36.27 10.47
C ALA A 365 -17.83 36.06 9.64
N ALA A 366 -18.78 36.98 9.78
CA ALA A 366 -20.00 37.01 8.98
C ALA A 366 -19.75 37.36 7.51
N PHE A 367 -18.63 38.01 7.22
CA PHE A 367 -18.31 38.52 5.90
C PHE A 367 -16.83 38.38 5.60
N SER A 368 -16.50 38.22 4.31
CA SER A 368 -15.14 38.36 3.81
C SER A 368 -14.63 39.78 3.97
N THR A 369 -13.31 39.91 4.10
CA THR A 369 -12.63 41.21 4.06
C THR A 369 -12.35 41.58 2.61
N PRO A 370 -12.78 42.75 2.11
CA PRO A 370 -12.40 43.22 0.79
C PRO A 370 -10.88 43.25 0.64
N CYS A 371 -10.35 42.50 -0.31
CA CYS A 371 -8.92 42.41 -0.58
C CYS A 371 -8.62 43.08 -1.91
N THR A 372 -7.61 43.94 -1.92
CA THR A 372 -7.16 44.66 -3.11
C THR A 372 -5.94 43.94 -3.67
N VAL A 373 -6.11 43.25 -4.80
CA VAL A 373 -5.03 42.48 -5.43
C VAL A 373 -4.52 43.22 -6.67
N GLU A 374 -3.22 43.53 -6.69
CA GLU A 374 -2.50 44.06 -7.85
C GLU A 374 -2.01 42.89 -8.72
N LYS A 375 -2.61 42.67 -9.89
CA LYS A 375 -2.20 41.64 -10.85
C LYS A 375 -1.32 42.23 -11.94
N LYS A 376 -0.12 41.68 -12.08
CA LYS A 376 0.84 42.03 -13.13
C LYS A 376 0.44 41.40 -14.46
N GLY A 377 0.27 42.23 -15.47
CA GLY A 377 0.03 41.85 -16.86
C GLY A 377 1.29 41.78 -17.71
N PRO A 378 1.13 41.58 -19.02
CA PRO A 378 2.24 41.56 -19.97
C PRO A 378 2.95 42.94 -20.05
N PRO A 379 4.20 42.98 -20.57
CA PRO A 379 4.86 44.24 -20.92
C PRO A 379 3.98 45.09 -21.84
N LEU A 380 4.00 46.41 -21.68
CA LEU A 380 3.15 47.34 -22.42
C LEU A 380 3.33 47.19 -23.94
N LEU A 381 4.58 47.09 -24.40
CA LEU A 381 4.97 46.86 -25.80
C LEU A 381 4.49 45.52 -26.38
N ARG A 382 4.07 44.58 -25.52
CA ARG A 382 3.48 43.31 -25.92
C ARG A 382 1.97 43.33 -25.79
N ALA A 383 1.42 44.17 -24.92
CA ALA A 383 -0.01 44.36 -24.69
C ALA A 383 -0.67 45.22 -25.78
N TYR A 384 0.05 46.21 -26.31
CA TYR A 384 -0.42 47.11 -27.35
C TYR A 384 0.59 47.21 -28.50
N ASP A 385 0.09 47.30 -29.74
CA ASP A 385 0.92 47.43 -30.93
C ASP A 385 1.35 48.89 -31.20
N THR A 386 2.11 49.11 -32.28
CA THR A 386 2.60 50.43 -32.69
C THR A 386 1.48 51.41 -33.07
N HIS A 387 0.26 50.93 -33.29
CA HIS A 387 -0.93 51.74 -33.55
C HIS A 387 -1.81 51.90 -32.29
N SER A 388 -1.32 51.52 -31.11
CA SER A 388 -2.03 51.56 -29.83
C SER A 388 -3.27 50.66 -29.74
N ASN A 389 -3.38 49.66 -30.61
CA ASN A 389 -4.45 48.67 -30.55
C ASN A 389 -4.09 47.50 -29.62
N PRO A 390 -5.05 46.93 -28.88
CA PRO A 390 -4.79 45.81 -27.98
C PRO A 390 -4.45 44.53 -28.75
N THR A 391 -3.36 43.89 -28.38
CA THR A 391 -2.93 42.61 -28.95
C THR A 391 -3.67 41.44 -28.30
N GLN A 392 -3.46 40.23 -28.82
CA GLN A 392 -3.98 39.00 -28.20
C GLN A 392 -3.49 38.82 -26.74
N ALA A 393 -2.31 39.34 -26.40
CA ALA A 393 -1.78 39.26 -25.03
C ALA A 393 -2.56 40.16 -24.06
N ALA A 394 -2.94 41.37 -24.48
CA ALA A 394 -3.83 42.23 -23.70
C ALA A 394 -5.23 41.61 -23.57
N ASN A 395 -5.80 41.13 -24.68
CA ASN A 395 -7.14 40.52 -24.68
C ASN A 395 -7.21 39.29 -23.77
N GLY A 396 -6.22 38.39 -23.84
CA GLY A 396 -6.15 37.24 -22.96
C GLY A 396 -6.01 37.62 -21.49
N PHE A 397 -5.19 38.64 -21.18
CA PHE A 397 -5.00 39.12 -19.81
C PHE A 397 -6.29 39.73 -19.24
N PHE A 398 -6.94 40.68 -19.91
CA PHE A 398 -8.16 41.30 -19.38
C PHE A 398 -9.36 40.34 -19.34
N THR A 399 -9.47 39.42 -20.31
CA THR A 399 -10.49 38.37 -20.29
C THR A 399 -10.32 37.44 -19.10
N SER A 400 -9.09 37.08 -18.74
CA SER A 400 -8.80 36.29 -17.53
C SER A 400 -9.18 36.99 -16.21
N LEU A 401 -9.42 38.31 -16.28
CA LEU A 401 -9.87 39.15 -15.16
C LEU A 401 -11.36 39.51 -15.25
N GLY A 402 -12.09 39.00 -16.26
CA GLY A 402 -13.49 39.32 -16.49
C GLY A 402 -13.77 40.76 -16.93
N GLN A 403 -12.77 41.47 -17.45
CA GLN A 403 -12.89 42.87 -17.89
C GLN A 403 -12.77 43.00 -19.41
N LYS A 404 -13.43 44.01 -20.00
CA LYS A 404 -13.22 44.38 -21.40
C LYS A 404 -11.87 45.06 -21.56
N THR A 405 -11.11 44.70 -22.59
CA THR A 405 -9.82 45.32 -22.90
C THR A 405 -9.99 46.81 -23.22
N PRO A 406 -9.39 47.73 -22.45
CA PRO A 406 -9.41 49.16 -22.76
C PRO A 406 -8.42 49.51 -23.87
N LEU A 407 -8.63 50.66 -24.50
CA LEU A 407 -7.64 51.30 -25.38
C LEU A 407 -6.48 51.86 -24.55
N LEU A 408 -5.27 51.89 -25.12
CA LEU A 408 -4.08 52.42 -24.43
C LEU A 408 -4.29 53.86 -23.96
N ALA A 409 -4.93 54.69 -24.78
CA ALA A 409 -5.25 56.08 -24.46
C ALA A 409 -6.18 56.23 -23.22
N ASP A 410 -7.06 55.27 -22.97
CA ASP A 410 -7.94 55.30 -21.79
C ASP A 410 -7.19 54.92 -20.50
N ILE A 411 -6.13 54.11 -20.60
CA ILE A 411 -5.22 53.79 -19.49
C ILE A 411 -4.33 55.01 -19.20
N GLU A 412 -3.72 55.60 -20.22
CA GLU A 412 -2.81 56.74 -20.08
C GLU A 412 -3.52 58.00 -19.56
N SER A 413 -4.77 58.22 -19.99
CA SER A 413 -5.62 59.32 -19.48
C SER A 413 -6.23 59.05 -18.10
N LYS A 414 -5.92 57.90 -17.47
CA LYS A 414 -6.45 57.46 -16.17
C LYS A 414 -7.99 57.43 -16.08
N LYS A 415 -8.68 57.23 -17.22
CA LYS A 415 -10.14 57.06 -17.24
C LYS A 415 -10.58 55.83 -16.45
N GLN A 416 -9.76 54.78 -16.46
CA GLN A 416 -9.99 53.57 -15.66
C GLN A 416 -9.11 53.59 -14.41
N LYS A 417 -9.73 53.87 -13.25
CA LYS A 417 -9.02 54.06 -11.98
C LYS A 417 -8.32 52.81 -11.45
N ASN A 418 -8.69 51.63 -11.93
CA ASN A 418 -8.21 50.35 -11.45
C ASN A 418 -7.10 49.73 -12.35
N ILE A 419 -6.66 50.42 -13.40
CA ILE A 419 -5.67 49.93 -14.36
C ILE A 419 -4.58 50.98 -14.51
N PHE A 420 -3.31 50.58 -14.40
CA PHE A 420 -2.17 51.50 -14.50
C PHE A 420 -0.92 50.81 -15.04
N ILE A 421 0.05 51.64 -15.45
CA ILE A 421 1.34 51.20 -15.97
C ILE A 421 2.39 51.44 -14.91
N LYS A 422 3.23 50.44 -14.64
CA LYS A 422 4.31 50.51 -13.66
C LYS A 422 5.59 49.95 -14.25
N LYS A 423 6.66 50.73 -14.14
CA LYS A 423 7.98 50.39 -14.66
C LYS A 423 8.70 49.44 -13.71
N LEU A 424 9.16 48.29 -14.21
CA LEU A 424 9.94 47.30 -13.46
C LEU A 424 11.19 46.92 -14.28
N LYS A 425 12.38 47.20 -13.74
CA LYS A 425 13.68 46.93 -14.41
C LYS A 425 13.70 47.47 -15.85
N ASP A 426 13.38 48.76 -16.01
CA ASP A 426 13.32 49.51 -17.27
C ASP A 426 12.29 49.05 -18.33
N VAL A 427 11.38 48.15 -17.97
CA VAL A 427 10.26 47.73 -18.83
C VAL A 427 8.94 48.15 -18.20
N ASP A 428 8.08 48.79 -18.99
CA ASP A 428 6.72 49.15 -18.56
C ASP A 428 5.80 47.92 -18.63
N TYR A 429 5.11 47.64 -17.54
CA TYR A 429 4.14 46.56 -17.44
C TYR A 429 2.76 47.11 -17.11
N LEU A 430 1.75 46.42 -17.63
CA LEU A 430 0.36 46.70 -17.29
C LEU A 430 0.01 46.07 -15.94
N PHE A 431 -0.73 46.78 -15.11
CA PHE A 431 -1.23 46.30 -13.83
C PHE A 431 -2.71 46.58 -13.70
N VAL A 432 -3.43 45.62 -13.12
CA VAL A 432 -4.84 45.78 -12.77
C VAL A 432 -4.97 45.56 -11.27
N VAL A 433 -5.55 46.53 -10.59
CA VAL A 433 -6.00 46.39 -9.22
C VAL A 433 -7.45 45.94 -9.26
N SER A 434 -7.73 44.78 -8.65
CA SER A 434 -9.09 44.29 -8.44
C SER A 434 -9.35 44.22 -6.94
N THR A 435 -10.38 44.92 -6.47
CA THR A 435 -10.88 44.80 -5.10
C THR A 435 -12.01 43.78 -5.10
N SER A 436 -11.89 42.73 -4.29
CA SER A 436 -13.00 41.79 -4.07
C SER A 436 -14.11 42.48 -3.29
N GLU A 437 -15.36 42.27 -3.71
CA GLU A 437 -16.52 42.77 -2.95
C GLU A 437 -16.67 42.00 -1.64
N LYS A 438 -17.26 42.66 -0.65
CA LYS A 438 -17.64 42.03 0.62
C LYS A 438 -18.71 40.97 0.35
N GLN A 439 -18.40 39.72 0.65
CA GLN A 439 -19.29 38.58 0.45
C GLN A 439 -19.78 38.03 1.80
N ASP A 440 -21.01 37.52 1.81
CA ASP A 440 -21.59 36.85 2.98
C ASP A 440 -20.99 35.45 3.13
N THR A 441 -20.32 35.20 4.25
CA THR A 441 -19.69 33.91 4.57
C THR A 441 -20.69 32.76 4.56
N TYR A 442 -21.95 33.00 4.95
CA TYR A 442 -22.99 31.98 4.88
C TYR A 442 -23.26 31.53 3.44
N GLN A 443 -23.24 32.46 2.47
CA GLN A 443 -23.44 32.14 1.05
C GLN A 443 -22.24 31.40 0.46
N ILE A 444 -21.02 31.81 0.80
CA ILE A 444 -19.79 31.10 0.39
C ILE A 444 -19.84 29.65 0.86
N LEU A 445 -20.07 29.43 2.15
CA LEU A 445 -20.18 28.08 2.71
C LEU A 445 -21.30 27.28 2.03
N ARG A 446 -22.47 27.88 1.79
CA ARG A 446 -23.58 27.20 1.10
C ARG A 446 -23.20 26.72 -0.30
N ASN A 447 -22.43 27.52 -1.04
CA ASN A 447 -22.07 27.22 -2.42
C ASN A 447 -20.94 26.19 -2.52
N ASP A 448 -19.93 26.30 -1.64
CA ASP A 448 -18.67 25.58 -1.82
C ASP A 448 -18.54 24.30 -1.00
N LEU A 449 -19.31 24.15 0.09
CA LEU A 449 -19.22 22.98 0.98
C LEU A 449 -19.45 21.65 0.24
N LYS A 450 -20.40 21.60 -0.70
CA LYS A 450 -20.68 20.39 -1.49
C LYS A 450 -19.44 19.94 -2.26
N GLN A 451 -18.82 20.85 -3.01
CA GLN A 451 -17.66 20.54 -3.83
C GLN A 451 -16.43 20.26 -2.98
N LEU A 452 -16.27 20.98 -1.86
CA LEU A 452 -15.21 20.73 -0.89
C LEU A 452 -15.28 19.30 -0.35
N ILE A 453 -16.47 18.85 0.07
CA ILE A 453 -16.69 17.49 0.58
C ILE A 453 -16.36 16.47 -0.50
N LEU A 454 -16.90 16.60 -1.70
CA LEU A 454 -16.69 15.62 -2.78
C LEU A 454 -15.24 15.52 -3.26
N ASN A 455 -14.42 16.55 -3.00
CA ASN A 455 -13.00 16.59 -3.38
C ASN A 455 -12.05 16.15 -2.26
N LEU A 456 -12.55 15.59 -1.15
CA LEU A 456 -11.72 15.02 -0.10
C LEU A 456 -10.90 13.83 -0.62
N PHE A 457 -9.63 13.79 -0.23
CA PHE A 457 -8.71 12.72 -0.63
C PHE A 457 -8.91 11.46 0.21
N PHE A 458 -9.10 10.34 -0.48
CA PHE A 458 -9.10 9.00 0.11
C PHE A 458 -8.27 8.04 -0.74
N PRO A 459 -7.54 7.07 -0.14
CA PRO A 459 -6.76 6.10 -0.89
C PRO A 459 -7.60 5.24 -1.85
N LYS A 460 -8.82 4.89 -1.45
CA LYS A 460 -9.84 4.28 -2.31
C LYS A 460 -11.19 4.94 -2.07
N THR A 461 -11.99 5.01 -3.13
CA THR A 461 -13.36 5.52 -3.11
C THR A 461 -14.30 4.50 -3.74
N MET A 462 -15.58 4.67 -3.45
CA MET A 462 -16.64 3.81 -3.95
C MET A 462 -17.84 4.64 -4.39
N ARG A 463 -18.59 4.09 -5.35
CA ARG A 463 -19.95 4.51 -5.68
C ARG A 463 -20.93 3.63 -4.91
N TRP A 464 -22.15 4.12 -4.76
CA TRP A 464 -23.27 3.35 -4.22
C TRP A 464 -24.56 3.79 -4.91
N ASN A 465 -25.57 2.92 -4.84
CA ASN A 465 -26.87 3.15 -5.47
C ASN A 465 -26.69 3.49 -6.97
N LYS A 466 -27.34 4.56 -7.46
CA LYS A 466 -27.25 5.07 -8.83
C LYS A 466 -26.37 6.32 -8.97
N PHE A 467 -25.64 6.70 -7.92
CA PHE A 467 -24.86 7.94 -7.93
C PHE A 467 -23.60 7.82 -8.80
N THR A 468 -23.25 8.92 -9.48
CA THR A 468 -22.08 9.01 -10.36
C THR A 468 -20.81 9.44 -9.63
N PHE A 469 -20.95 10.16 -8.51
CA PHE A 469 -19.83 10.57 -7.66
C PHE A 469 -19.33 9.40 -6.80
N ALA A 470 -18.07 9.48 -6.36
CA ALA A 470 -17.45 8.51 -5.48
C ALA A 470 -17.03 9.17 -4.16
N PHE A 471 -17.08 8.40 -3.07
CA PHE A 471 -16.64 8.85 -1.74
C PHE A 471 -16.03 7.67 -0.98
N ALA A 472 -15.40 7.88 0.18
CA ALA A 472 -14.80 6.80 0.96
C ALA A 472 -15.80 5.70 1.35
N ARG A 473 -17.01 6.11 1.76
CA ARG A 473 -18.15 5.29 2.18
C ARG A 473 -19.46 6.05 1.91
N PRO A 474 -20.61 5.36 1.82
CA PRO A 474 -21.89 6.05 1.64
C PRO A 474 -22.12 7.13 2.70
N ILE A 475 -22.44 8.35 2.24
CA ILE A 475 -22.81 9.47 3.11
C ILE A 475 -24.24 9.21 3.62
N ARG A 476 -24.43 9.32 4.93
CA ARG A 476 -25.69 9.03 5.63
C ARG A 476 -26.24 10.21 6.42
N ASN A 477 -25.39 11.21 6.70
CA ASN A 477 -25.77 12.39 7.45
C ASN A 477 -24.89 13.59 7.07
N LEU A 478 -25.47 14.78 7.07
CA LEU A 478 -24.75 16.04 6.95
C LEU A 478 -25.25 16.97 8.05
N LEU A 479 -24.34 17.53 8.83
CA LEU A 479 -24.62 18.62 9.77
C LEU A 479 -23.82 19.84 9.33
N ALA A 480 -24.47 20.98 9.17
CA ALA A 480 -23.78 22.24 8.90
C ALA A 480 -24.50 23.38 9.60
N LEU A 481 -23.85 23.99 10.60
CA LEU A 481 -24.40 25.09 11.39
C LEU A 481 -23.45 26.29 11.38
N PHE A 482 -24.00 27.49 11.14
CA PHE A 482 -23.33 28.76 11.40
C PHE A 482 -24.09 29.49 12.51
N GLY A 483 -23.50 29.53 13.71
CA GLY A 483 -24.19 29.92 14.93
C GLY A 483 -25.29 28.91 15.28
N LYS A 484 -26.55 29.27 15.05
CA LYS A 484 -27.72 28.39 15.22
C LYS A 484 -28.39 28.02 13.88
N GLU A 485 -27.98 28.69 12.81
CA GLU A 485 -28.61 28.57 11.50
C GLU A 485 -28.03 27.37 10.73
N VAL A 486 -28.91 26.56 10.12
CA VAL A 486 -28.50 25.46 9.26
C VAL A 486 -28.09 26.01 7.90
N ILE A 487 -26.95 25.59 7.37
CA ILE A 487 -26.53 25.89 5.99
C ILE A 487 -27.10 24.80 5.06
N PRO A 488 -28.09 25.09 4.20
CA PRO A 488 -28.79 24.07 3.42
C PRO A 488 -28.03 23.71 2.14
N PHE A 489 -27.64 22.44 2.01
CA PHE A 489 -27.12 21.82 0.78
C PHE A 489 -27.40 20.32 0.76
N ILE A 490 -27.30 19.71 -0.43
CA ILE A 490 -27.62 18.29 -0.65
C ILE A 490 -26.45 17.59 -1.35
N ILE A 491 -26.10 16.40 -0.85
CA ILE A 491 -25.17 15.46 -1.52
C ILE A 491 -25.87 14.10 -1.67
N GLY A 492 -26.06 13.67 -2.91
CA GLY A 492 -26.87 12.48 -3.21
C GLY A 492 -28.31 12.68 -2.73
N ASP A 493 -28.75 11.84 -1.81
CA ASP A 493 -30.07 11.87 -1.15
C ASP A 493 -30.03 12.43 0.29
N VAL A 494 -28.89 13.00 0.72
CA VAL A 494 -28.71 13.52 2.08
C VAL A 494 -28.70 15.05 2.07
N GLU A 495 -29.63 15.64 2.81
CA GLU A 495 -29.71 17.07 3.09
C GLU A 495 -29.00 17.41 4.41
N SER A 496 -28.33 18.56 4.46
CA SER A 496 -27.74 19.09 5.68
C SER A 496 -28.80 19.48 6.72
N SER A 497 -28.50 19.25 7.98
CA SER A 497 -29.40 19.53 9.11
C SER A 497 -28.65 20.00 10.35
N ASN A 498 -29.35 20.12 11.48
CA ASN A 498 -28.76 20.33 12.80
C ASN A 498 -28.55 19.04 13.60
N LYS A 499 -28.71 17.86 12.98
CA LYS A 499 -28.61 16.56 13.67
C LYS A 499 -27.31 15.87 13.31
N ASP A 500 -26.64 15.30 14.32
CA ASP A 500 -25.41 14.54 14.13
C ASP A 500 -25.68 13.17 13.45
N VAL A 501 -24.62 12.41 13.18
CA VAL A 501 -24.69 11.03 12.66
C VAL A 501 -25.62 10.12 13.47
N SER A 502 -25.67 10.33 14.78
CA SER A 502 -26.49 9.58 15.74
C SER A 502 -27.92 10.12 15.87
N LYS A 503 -28.29 11.12 15.05
CA LYS A 503 -29.57 11.85 15.07
C LYS A 503 -29.82 12.67 16.33
N ILE A 504 -28.79 12.97 17.10
CA ILE A 504 -28.80 13.89 18.24
C ILE A 504 -28.89 15.32 17.71
N PRO A 505 -29.87 16.13 18.15
CA PRO A 505 -29.97 17.53 17.74
C PRO A 505 -28.87 18.38 18.39
N ILE A 506 -28.18 19.19 17.59
CA ILE A 506 -27.20 20.17 18.02
C ILE A 506 -27.84 21.56 17.94
N ALA A 507 -27.96 22.22 19.09
CA ALA A 507 -28.67 23.50 19.19
C ALA A 507 -27.91 24.68 18.57
N SER A 508 -26.57 24.65 18.66
CA SER A 508 -25.68 25.66 18.10
C SER A 508 -24.31 25.06 17.82
N ALA A 509 -23.57 25.64 16.85
CA ALA A 509 -22.23 25.22 16.50
C ALA A 509 -21.27 25.13 17.70
N LYS A 510 -21.37 26.08 18.64
CA LYS A 510 -20.54 26.11 19.86
C LYS A 510 -20.79 24.93 20.81
N ASP A 511 -21.97 24.32 20.74
CA ASP A 511 -22.41 23.26 21.65
C ASP A 511 -22.06 21.86 21.12
N TYR A 512 -21.44 21.76 19.94
CA TYR A 512 -21.23 20.51 19.23
C TYR A 512 -20.50 19.44 20.07
N ALA A 513 -19.25 19.72 20.47
CA ALA A 513 -18.43 18.74 21.20
C ALA A 513 -19.01 18.42 22.59
N SER A 514 -19.51 19.43 23.31
CA SER A 514 -20.08 19.26 24.65
C SER A 514 -21.39 18.46 24.63
N THR A 515 -22.21 18.62 23.59
CA THR A 515 -23.45 17.84 23.41
C THR A 515 -23.14 16.38 23.10
N LEU A 516 -22.15 16.11 22.24
CA LEU A 516 -21.72 14.74 21.95
C LEU A 516 -21.15 14.05 23.21
N LEU A 517 -20.33 14.75 23.99
CA LEU A 517 -19.77 14.21 25.22
C LEU A 517 -20.84 13.86 26.26
N LYS A 518 -21.88 14.71 26.42
CA LYS A 518 -23.05 14.42 27.28
C LYS A 518 -23.80 13.15 26.90
N HIS A 519 -23.74 12.76 25.62
CA HIS A 519 -24.32 11.52 25.11
C HIS A 519 -23.29 10.37 25.04
N GLY A 520 -22.17 10.49 25.75
CA GLY A 520 -21.14 9.45 25.85
C GLY A 520 -20.27 9.30 24.60
N ILE A 521 -20.22 10.29 23.70
CA ILE A 521 -19.40 10.28 22.48
C ILE A 521 -18.21 11.22 22.66
N THR A 522 -17.00 10.65 22.81
CA THR A 522 -15.76 11.44 22.83
C THR A 522 -15.31 11.66 21.39
N ALA A 523 -15.76 12.74 20.74
CA ALA A 523 -15.50 12.99 19.30
C ALA A 523 -14.06 13.47 18.99
N ASP A 524 -13.41 14.11 19.95
CA ASP A 524 -12.02 14.57 19.83
C ASP A 524 -11.04 13.39 19.84
N VAL A 525 -10.08 13.42 18.91
CA VAL A 525 -9.13 12.31 18.68
C VAL A 525 -8.08 12.25 19.79
N GLU A 526 -7.56 13.41 20.22
CA GLU A 526 -6.51 13.49 21.23
C GLU A 526 -7.07 13.22 22.63
N GLU A 527 -8.28 13.69 22.93
CA GLU A 527 -8.99 13.34 24.16
C GLU A 527 -9.25 11.83 24.24
N ARG A 528 -9.71 11.22 23.15
CA ARG A 528 -9.95 9.77 23.09
C ARG A 528 -8.67 8.97 23.22
N LYS A 529 -7.58 9.41 22.58
CA LYS A 529 -6.26 8.77 22.69
C LYS A 529 -5.78 8.75 24.13
N LYS A 530 -5.82 9.89 24.82
CA LYS A 530 -5.47 9.99 26.24
C LYS A 530 -6.33 9.05 27.10
N LYS A 531 -7.64 9.02 26.88
CA LYS A 531 -8.56 8.12 27.59
C LYS A 531 -8.19 6.64 27.41
N ILE A 532 -7.86 6.22 26.19
CA ILE A 532 -7.42 4.84 25.90
C ILE A 532 -6.07 4.56 26.58
N GLU A 533 -5.13 5.49 26.56
CA GLU A 533 -3.84 5.32 27.23
C GLU A 533 -3.99 5.14 28.73
N THR A 534 -4.81 5.96 29.39
CA THR A 534 -5.15 5.79 30.82
C THR A 534 -5.76 4.42 31.08
N ILE A 535 -6.74 3.99 30.25
CA ILE A 535 -7.37 2.66 30.35
C ILE A 535 -6.31 1.54 30.30
N LEU A 536 -5.36 1.64 29.37
CA LEU A 536 -4.31 0.65 29.18
C LEU A 536 -3.31 0.65 30.34
N GLU A 537 -2.95 1.83 30.84
CA GLU A 537 -2.03 1.99 31.98
C GLU A 537 -2.62 1.37 33.26
N GLU A 538 -3.87 1.68 33.58
CA GLU A 538 -4.59 1.09 34.72
C GLU A 538 -4.67 -0.43 34.61
N ALA A 539 -4.98 -0.94 33.42
CA ALA A 539 -5.03 -2.39 33.16
C ALA A 539 -3.64 -3.04 33.35
N CYS A 540 -2.58 -2.38 32.88
CA CYS A 540 -1.20 -2.84 33.04
C CYS A 540 -0.74 -2.84 34.51
N GLN A 541 -1.11 -1.83 35.28
CA GLN A 541 -0.79 -1.72 36.71
C GLN A 541 -1.36 -2.90 37.51
N LYS A 542 -2.60 -3.31 37.21
CA LYS A 542 -3.25 -4.47 37.83
C LYS A 542 -2.40 -5.74 37.78
N PHE A 543 -1.69 -5.97 36.68
CA PHE A 543 -0.86 -7.17 36.47
C PHE A 543 0.65 -6.93 36.63
N LYS A 544 1.08 -5.71 37.01
CA LYS A 544 2.49 -5.29 36.99
C LYS A 544 3.16 -5.61 35.64
N ALA A 545 2.43 -5.33 34.56
CA ALA A 545 2.80 -5.66 33.18
C ALA A 545 2.90 -4.39 32.32
N LYS A 546 3.22 -4.55 31.04
CA LYS A 546 3.15 -3.49 30.01
C LYS A 546 2.40 -4.03 28.78
N CYS A 547 1.75 -3.15 28.02
CA CYS A 547 1.23 -3.51 26.71
C CYS A 547 2.40 -3.78 25.74
N PHE A 548 2.40 -4.96 25.13
CA PHE A 548 3.37 -5.33 24.10
C PHE A 548 3.09 -4.53 22.82
N GLU A 549 4.11 -3.84 22.29
CA GLU A 549 4.05 -3.09 21.03
C GLU A 549 2.82 -2.16 20.87
N LYS A 550 2.38 -1.51 21.96
CA LYS A 550 1.20 -0.61 22.03
C LYS A 550 1.08 0.31 20.81
N GLU A 551 2.17 0.95 20.42
CA GLU A 551 2.19 1.96 19.35
C GLU A 551 1.84 1.42 17.97
N LYS A 552 1.92 0.10 17.74
CA LYS A 552 1.56 -0.49 16.44
C LYS A 552 0.08 -0.37 16.09
N ILE A 553 -0.80 -0.42 17.10
CA ILE A 553 -2.26 -0.45 16.89
C ILE A 553 -3.02 0.66 17.64
N LEU A 554 -2.36 1.41 18.53
CA LEU A 554 -3.04 2.46 19.33
C LEU A 554 -3.79 3.46 18.46
N ASP A 555 -3.12 4.03 17.46
CA ASP A 555 -3.73 4.98 16.54
C ASP A 555 -4.94 4.34 15.80
N GLU A 556 -4.84 3.08 15.39
CA GLU A 556 -5.94 2.37 14.74
C GLU A 556 -7.14 2.21 15.69
N VAL A 557 -6.92 1.77 16.92
CA VAL A 557 -7.96 1.55 17.94
C VAL A 557 -8.67 2.86 18.32
N VAL A 558 -7.96 3.99 18.34
CA VAL A 558 -8.56 5.33 18.55
C VAL A 558 -9.60 5.63 17.47
N PHE A 559 -9.31 5.29 16.21
CA PHE A 559 -10.24 5.52 15.10
C PHE A 559 -11.29 4.42 14.93
N LEU A 560 -11.18 3.27 15.62
CA LEU A 560 -12.18 2.20 15.67
C LEU A 560 -13.25 2.41 16.76
N THR A 561 -13.02 3.34 17.68
CA THR A 561 -13.90 3.55 18.84
C THR A 561 -14.47 4.97 18.87
N LYS A 562 -15.67 5.10 19.43
CA LYS A 562 -16.32 6.39 19.71
C LYS A 562 -16.49 6.66 21.20
N SER A 563 -16.53 5.59 22.01
CA SER A 563 -16.59 5.67 23.47
C SER A 563 -15.78 4.49 24.04
N PRO A 564 -14.48 4.68 24.32
CA PRO A 564 -13.62 3.56 24.69
C PRO A 564 -13.89 3.11 26.13
N HIS A 565 -14.16 1.82 26.29
CA HIS A 565 -14.31 1.11 27.55
C HIS A 565 -13.33 -0.06 27.61
N ARG A 566 -12.90 -0.41 28.82
CA ARG A 566 -11.91 -1.46 29.07
C ARG A 566 -12.60 -2.82 29.17
N VAL A 567 -12.07 -3.81 28.45
CA VAL A 567 -12.36 -5.23 28.65
C VAL A 567 -11.04 -5.97 28.88
N ILE A 568 -10.89 -6.63 30.04
CA ILE A 568 -9.71 -7.44 30.34
C ILE A 568 -10.08 -8.90 30.16
N GLY A 569 -9.42 -9.58 29.22
CA GLY A 569 -9.61 -11.00 28.97
C GLY A 569 -8.37 -11.83 29.30
N SER A 570 -8.55 -13.14 29.28
CA SER A 570 -7.46 -14.12 29.39
C SER A 570 -7.66 -15.31 28.46
N PHE A 571 -6.58 -16.02 28.17
CA PHE A 571 -6.60 -17.28 27.44
C PHE A 571 -5.84 -18.37 28.21
N ASP A 572 -5.95 -19.62 27.77
CA ASP A 572 -5.25 -20.74 28.41
C ASP A 572 -3.71 -20.54 28.39
N GLU A 573 -3.08 -20.61 29.56
CA GLU A 573 -1.63 -20.46 29.72
C GLU A 573 -0.83 -21.47 28.88
N ALA A 574 -1.41 -22.61 28.52
CA ALA A 574 -0.78 -23.60 27.65
C ALA A 574 -0.33 -23.01 26.30
N PHE A 575 -1.03 -21.98 25.79
CA PHE A 575 -0.66 -21.31 24.54
C PHE A 575 0.62 -20.48 24.63
N LEU A 576 1.09 -20.14 25.83
CA LEU A 576 2.36 -19.42 26.00
C LEU A 576 3.59 -20.26 25.58
N LYS A 577 3.39 -21.55 25.30
CA LYS A 577 4.41 -22.45 24.70
C LYS A 577 4.56 -22.27 23.19
N LEU A 578 3.60 -21.63 22.52
CA LEU A 578 3.65 -21.34 21.09
C LEU A 578 4.69 -20.26 20.77
N PRO A 579 5.15 -20.17 19.51
CA PRO A 579 5.94 -19.04 19.05
C PRO A 579 5.30 -17.71 19.44
N LYS A 580 6.05 -16.82 20.08
CA LYS A 580 5.51 -15.52 20.52
C LYS A 580 4.97 -14.70 19.35
N GLU A 581 5.56 -14.83 18.16
CA GLU A 581 5.16 -14.13 16.95
C GLU A 581 3.77 -14.58 16.47
N LEU A 582 3.39 -15.84 16.69
CA LEU A 582 2.06 -16.36 16.38
C LEU A 582 1.00 -15.76 17.32
N LEU A 583 1.28 -15.74 18.63
CA LEU A 583 0.40 -15.10 19.62
C LEU A 583 0.17 -13.62 19.29
N VAL A 584 1.24 -12.91 18.91
CA VAL A 584 1.18 -11.49 18.55
C VAL A 584 0.40 -11.28 17.25
N SER A 585 0.62 -12.10 16.22
CA SER A 585 -0.13 -11.97 14.95
C SER A 585 -1.64 -12.11 15.20
N GLU A 586 -2.05 -13.16 15.93
CA GLU A 586 -3.48 -13.40 16.20
C GLU A 586 -4.14 -12.33 17.06
N MET A 587 -3.46 -11.86 18.11
CA MET A 587 -4.05 -10.90 19.04
C MET A 587 -3.95 -9.45 18.51
N LEU A 588 -2.74 -9.02 18.17
CA LEU A 588 -2.46 -7.61 17.86
C LEU A 588 -2.86 -7.28 16.42
N VAL A 589 -2.48 -8.11 15.45
CA VAL A 589 -2.74 -7.83 14.02
C VAL A 589 -4.17 -8.18 13.65
N HIS A 590 -4.61 -9.41 13.94
CA HIS A 590 -5.93 -9.87 13.49
C HIS A 590 -7.08 -9.37 14.36
N GLN A 591 -6.86 -9.15 15.67
CA GLN A 591 -7.95 -8.84 16.62
C GLN A 591 -7.86 -7.45 17.26
N ARG A 592 -6.78 -6.69 17.03
CA ARG A 592 -6.56 -5.33 17.56
C ARG A 592 -6.65 -5.30 19.09
N ILE A 593 -6.16 -6.38 19.70
CA ILE A 593 -6.08 -6.59 21.15
C ILE A 593 -4.65 -6.27 21.59
N PHE A 594 -4.50 -5.68 22.78
CA PHE A 594 -3.20 -5.39 23.38
C PHE A 594 -2.74 -6.56 24.27
N PRO A 595 -1.75 -7.37 23.84
CA PRO A 595 -1.20 -8.42 24.68
C PRO A 595 -0.40 -7.80 25.83
N LEU A 596 -0.44 -8.41 27.01
CA LEU A 596 0.37 -7.97 28.14
C LEU A 596 1.70 -8.73 28.21
N GLN A 597 2.76 -8.03 28.60
CA GLN A 597 4.09 -8.59 28.84
C GLN A 597 4.62 -8.21 30.22
N LYS A 598 5.35 -9.14 30.84
CA LYS A 598 6.10 -8.93 32.08
C LYS A 598 7.58 -9.21 31.82
N GLY A 599 8.41 -8.17 31.96
CA GLY A 599 9.80 -8.25 31.51
C GLY A 599 9.85 -8.44 29.99
N GLN A 600 10.45 -9.54 29.52
CA GLN A 600 10.53 -9.90 28.10
C GLN A 600 9.56 -11.03 27.69
N LYS A 601 8.69 -11.49 28.60
CA LYS A 601 7.77 -12.61 28.35
C LYS A 601 6.32 -12.11 28.28
N LEU A 602 5.57 -12.63 27.30
CA LEU A 602 4.12 -12.47 27.26
C LEU A 602 3.48 -13.21 28.43
N ILE A 603 2.36 -12.69 28.93
CA ILE A 603 1.46 -13.36 29.87
C ILE A 603 0.14 -13.67 29.17
N ASN A 604 -0.72 -14.49 29.78
CA ASN A 604 -1.99 -14.93 29.18
C ASN A 604 -3.14 -13.91 29.33
N ASN A 605 -2.83 -12.66 29.66
CA ASN A 605 -3.79 -11.58 29.82
C ASN A 605 -3.65 -10.56 28.69
N PHE A 606 -4.77 -9.93 28.35
CA PHE A 606 -4.83 -8.92 27.31
C PHE A 606 -5.89 -7.88 27.59
N VAL A 607 -5.80 -6.75 26.89
CA VAL A 607 -6.76 -5.67 26.96
C VAL A 607 -7.41 -5.47 25.60
N PHE A 608 -8.74 -5.48 25.58
CA PHE A 608 -9.57 -5.13 24.44
C PHE A 608 -10.32 -3.83 24.73
N ILE A 609 -10.44 -2.96 23.73
CA ILE A 609 -11.18 -1.71 23.86
C ILE A 609 -12.56 -1.86 23.22
N SER A 610 -13.60 -1.67 24.04
CA SER A 610 -15.01 -1.77 23.68
C SER A 610 -15.68 -0.41 23.46
N ASN A 611 -16.77 -0.38 22.69
CA ASN A 611 -17.68 0.77 22.60
C ASN A 611 -18.85 0.69 23.62
N LYS A 612 -18.90 -0.34 24.46
CA LYS A 612 -20.01 -0.67 25.36
C LYS A 612 -19.50 -0.93 26.78
N GLU A 613 -20.16 -0.30 27.76
CA GLU A 613 -19.86 -0.45 29.19
C GLU A 613 -20.65 -1.61 29.82
N ASP A 614 -21.97 -1.67 29.60
CA ASP A 614 -22.92 -2.53 30.35
C ASP A 614 -22.83 -4.04 30.06
N SER A 615 -21.98 -4.46 29.12
CA SER A 615 -21.87 -5.86 28.64
C SER A 615 -20.47 -6.46 28.84
N ASP A 616 -19.67 -5.94 29.77
CA ASP A 616 -18.25 -6.31 29.93
C ASP A 616 -18.04 -7.83 29.99
N ASP A 617 -18.84 -8.57 30.77
CA ASP A 617 -18.70 -10.02 30.91
C ASP A 617 -19.06 -10.82 29.64
N LEU A 618 -20.09 -10.39 28.90
CA LEU A 618 -20.51 -11.07 27.68
C LEU A 618 -19.51 -10.81 26.55
N ILE A 619 -19.08 -9.55 26.41
CA ILE A 619 -18.06 -9.13 25.44
C ILE A 619 -16.73 -9.82 25.77
N ARG A 620 -16.32 -9.85 27.05
CA ARG A 620 -15.12 -10.55 27.50
C ARG A 620 -15.16 -12.02 27.08
N LYS A 621 -16.24 -12.74 27.42
CA LYS A 621 -16.38 -14.17 27.03
C LYS A 621 -16.35 -14.37 25.53
N GLY A 622 -16.99 -13.49 24.74
CA GLY A 622 -16.95 -13.55 23.29
C GLY A 622 -15.54 -13.39 22.74
N VAL A 623 -14.82 -12.36 23.18
CA VAL A 623 -13.44 -12.10 22.77
C VAL A 623 -12.50 -13.22 23.22
N GLU A 624 -12.64 -13.73 24.45
CA GLU A 624 -11.88 -14.88 24.94
C GLU A 624 -12.10 -16.12 24.06
N LYS A 625 -13.35 -16.43 23.68
CA LYS A 625 -13.66 -17.55 22.77
C LYS A 625 -12.99 -17.39 21.41
N VAL A 626 -13.00 -16.18 20.85
CA VAL A 626 -12.36 -15.88 19.55
C VAL A 626 -10.86 -16.10 19.61
N ILE A 627 -10.21 -15.58 20.66
CA ILE A 627 -8.77 -15.74 20.85
C ILE A 627 -8.43 -17.20 21.09
N GLN A 628 -9.18 -17.89 21.95
CA GLN A 628 -9.01 -19.33 22.19
C GLN A 628 -9.09 -20.13 20.88
N ALA A 629 -10.07 -19.85 20.03
CA ALA A 629 -10.25 -20.51 18.74
C ALA A 629 -9.07 -20.27 17.78
N ARG A 630 -8.64 -19.01 17.65
CA ARG A 630 -7.50 -18.62 16.80
C ARG A 630 -6.18 -19.24 17.27
N LEU A 631 -5.91 -19.18 18.57
CA LEU A 631 -4.71 -19.78 19.15
C LEU A 631 -4.71 -21.31 19.05
N LYS A 632 -5.89 -21.95 19.14
CA LYS A 632 -6.03 -23.39 18.92
C LYS A 632 -5.75 -23.78 17.47
N ASP A 633 -6.16 -22.97 16.49
CA ASP A 633 -5.82 -23.19 15.07
C ASP A 633 -4.31 -23.10 14.86
N GLY A 634 -3.68 -22.03 15.36
CA GLY A 634 -2.22 -21.88 15.30
C GLY A 634 -1.46 -23.00 16.04
N GLN A 635 -1.97 -23.46 17.18
CA GLN A 635 -1.41 -24.60 17.91
C GLN A 635 -1.48 -25.89 17.11
N PHE A 636 -2.65 -26.20 16.53
CA PHE A 636 -2.86 -27.40 15.73
C PHE A 636 -1.85 -27.47 14.58
N LEU A 637 -1.70 -26.36 13.83
CA LEU A 637 -0.76 -26.27 12.72
C LEU A 637 0.69 -26.43 13.18
N PHE A 638 1.08 -25.76 14.26
CA PHE A 638 2.44 -25.87 14.79
C PHE A 638 2.79 -27.25 15.33
N GLU A 639 1.86 -27.93 16.00
CA GLU A 639 2.07 -29.30 16.46
C GLU A 639 2.07 -30.29 15.31
N GLN A 640 1.29 -30.06 14.24
CA GLN A 640 1.36 -30.85 13.02
C GLN A 640 2.74 -30.75 12.36
N ASP A 641 3.33 -29.55 12.31
CA ASP A 641 4.66 -29.34 11.76
C ASP A 641 5.75 -30.03 12.60
N LYS A 642 5.61 -30.04 13.93
CA LYS A 642 6.57 -30.67 14.85
C LYS A 642 6.58 -32.19 14.82
N LYS A 643 5.59 -32.84 14.20
CA LYS A 643 5.57 -34.30 14.01
C LYS A 643 6.66 -34.79 13.05
N TYR A 644 7.20 -33.91 12.21
CA TYR A 644 8.16 -34.25 11.17
C TYR A 644 9.52 -33.59 11.40
N PRO A 645 10.65 -34.27 11.13
CA PRO A 645 11.97 -33.64 11.15
C PRO A 645 12.02 -32.47 10.15
N PHE A 646 12.65 -31.35 10.52
CA PHE A 646 12.56 -30.14 9.69
C PHE A 646 13.14 -30.31 8.26
N LEU A 647 14.19 -31.13 8.09
CA LEU A 647 14.71 -31.44 6.75
C LEU A 647 13.73 -32.21 5.86
N SER A 648 12.80 -32.98 6.44
CA SER A 648 11.85 -33.78 5.65
C SER A 648 10.89 -32.92 4.83
N PHE A 649 10.70 -31.65 5.21
CA PHE A 649 9.91 -30.69 4.44
C PHE A 649 10.52 -30.37 3.06
N ASN A 650 11.81 -30.65 2.84
CA ASN A 650 12.43 -30.55 1.52
C ASN A 650 11.79 -31.50 0.49
N GLU A 651 11.24 -32.64 0.92
CA GLU A 651 10.51 -33.54 0.03
C GLU A 651 9.23 -32.86 -0.50
N LYS A 652 8.52 -32.11 0.34
CA LYS A 652 7.38 -31.30 -0.09
C LYS A 652 7.83 -30.18 -1.05
N LEU A 653 9.00 -29.56 -0.83
CA LEU A 653 9.53 -28.52 -1.71
C LEU A 653 9.80 -29.00 -3.15
N LYS A 654 10.05 -30.30 -3.37
CA LYS A 654 10.21 -30.88 -4.73
C LYS A 654 8.95 -30.78 -5.56
N HIS A 655 7.79 -30.78 -4.91
CA HIS A 655 6.49 -30.67 -5.56
C HIS A 655 5.99 -29.22 -5.61
N MET A 656 6.60 -28.29 -4.87
CA MET A 656 6.26 -26.87 -4.90
C MET A 656 6.92 -26.19 -6.09
N ILE A 657 6.15 -25.87 -7.13
CA ILE A 657 6.67 -25.20 -8.33
C ILE A 657 7.13 -23.79 -7.98
N TYR A 658 8.43 -23.51 -8.11
CA TYR A 658 9.01 -22.17 -7.89
C TYR A 658 8.72 -21.26 -9.09
N GLN A 659 9.06 -21.74 -10.29
CA GLN A 659 8.71 -21.15 -11.57
C GLN A 659 8.85 -22.24 -12.63
N LYS A 660 7.89 -22.34 -13.55
CA LYS A 660 7.78 -23.44 -14.53
C LYS A 660 9.07 -23.83 -15.27
N GLU A 661 9.91 -22.88 -15.67
CA GLU A 661 11.16 -23.11 -16.42
C GLU A 661 12.38 -23.33 -15.50
N LEU A 662 12.26 -23.01 -14.22
CA LEU A 662 13.32 -23.13 -13.20
C LEU A 662 13.10 -24.30 -12.24
N GLY A 663 11.97 -24.97 -12.34
CA GLY A 663 11.62 -26.14 -11.55
C GLY A 663 10.96 -25.82 -10.20
N SER A 664 11.27 -26.65 -9.22
CA SER A 664 10.69 -26.62 -7.89
C SER A 664 11.42 -25.66 -6.93
N MET A 665 10.80 -25.40 -5.77
CA MET A 665 11.45 -24.66 -4.69
C MET A 665 12.67 -25.44 -4.16
N PHE A 666 12.63 -26.77 -4.20
CA PHE A 666 13.79 -27.59 -3.88
C PHE A 666 14.94 -27.38 -4.87
N ASP A 667 14.65 -27.30 -6.18
CA ASP A 667 15.67 -27.01 -7.19
C ASP A 667 16.33 -25.65 -6.96
N LYS A 668 15.55 -24.67 -6.50
CA LYS A 668 16.10 -23.39 -6.03
C LYS A 668 17.01 -23.55 -4.82
N VAL A 669 16.62 -24.31 -3.79
CA VAL A 669 17.47 -24.54 -2.61
C VAL A 669 18.79 -25.22 -3.00
N VAL A 670 18.73 -26.23 -3.87
CA VAL A 670 19.92 -26.89 -4.45
C VAL A 670 20.80 -25.89 -5.20
N ARG A 671 20.18 -24.99 -5.97
CA ARG A 671 20.88 -23.93 -6.70
C ARG A 671 21.54 -22.92 -5.76
N LEU A 672 20.86 -22.49 -4.69
CA LEU A 672 21.45 -21.65 -3.64
C LEU A 672 22.66 -22.32 -2.99
N LYS A 673 22.59 -23.64 -2.73
CA LYS A 673 23.74 -24.42 -2.22
C LYS A 673 24.92 -24.44 -3.20
N LYS A 674 24.67 -24.52 -4.51
CA LYS A 674 25.71 -24.36 -5.54
C LYS A 674 26.29 -22.94 -5.54
N HIS A 675 25.45 -21.91 -5.38
CA HIS A 675 25.91 -20.53 -5.27
C HIS A 675 26.80 -20.28 -4.06
N VAL A 676 26.58 -20.99 -2.93
CA VAL A 676 27.53 -20.94 -1.80
C VAL A 676 28.94 -21.31 -2.25
N GLN A 677 29.08 -22.32 -3.12
CA GLN A 677 30.40 -22.77 -3.57
C GLN A 677 31.07 -21.76 -4.50
N SER A 678 30.31 -21.13 -5.40
CA SER A 678 30.85 -20.22 -6.42
C SER A 678 31.03 -18.78 -5.93
N VAL A 679 30.19 -18.32 -5.00
CA VAL A 679 30.21 -16.92 -4.52
C VAL A 679 31.01 -16.73 -3.23
N HIS A 680 31.15 -17.76 -2.39
CA HIS A 680 31.94 -17.66 -1.13
C HIS A 680 33.38 -17.13 -1.34
N PRO A 681 34.13 -17.54 -2.39
CA PRO A 681 35.45 -16.97 -2.67
C PRO A 681 35.45 -15.46 -2.98
N LEU A 682 34.34 -14.94 -3.49
CA LEU A 682 34.15 -13.54 -3.87
C LEU A 682 33.55 -12.69 -2.74
N LEU A 683 32.96 -13.35 -1.74
CA LEU A 683 32.26 -12.73 -0.62
C LEU A 683 32.48 -13.54 0.67
N ASN A 684 33.66 -13.37 1.26
CA ASN A 684 34.09 -14.12 2.44
C ASN A 684 33.62 -13.48 3.76
N ILE A 685 32.30 -13.32 3.93
CA ILE A 685 31.71 -12.75 5.14
C ILE A 685 31.32 -13.80 6.17
N ALA A 686 31.12 -15.06 5.76
CA ALA A 686 30.62 -16.14 6.60
C ALA A 686 31.45 -17.42 6.45
N ASN A 687 31.38 -18.30 7.45
CA ASN A 687 32.05 -19.61 7.38
C ASN A 687 31.37 -20.51 6.34
N LYS A 688 32.13 -20.96 5.33
CA LYS A 688 31.63 -21.78 4.22
C LYS A 688 30.91 -23.06 4.67
N GLN A 689 31.47 -23.78 5.64
CA GLN A 689 30.88 -25.05 6.10
C GLN A 689 29.56 -24.81 6.82
N THR A 690 29.45 -23.70 7.55
CA THR A 690 28.21 -23.28 8.20
C THR A 690 27.15 -22.92 7.16
N CYS A 691 27.52 -22.15 6.13
CA CYS A 691 26.60 -21.85 5.02
C CYS A 691 26.12 -23.13 4.32
N LEU A 692 27.01 -24.09 4.03
CA LEU A 692 26.62 -25.35 3.40
C LEU A 692 25.63 -26.15 4.27
N LYS A 693 25.81 -26.18 5.59
CA LYS A 693 24.85 -26.83 6.50
C LYS A 693 23.50 -26.10 6.54
N VAL A 694 23.51 -24.78 6.67
CA VAL A 694 22.29 -23.95 6.71
C VAL A 694 21.51 -24.05 5.39
N SER A 695 22.21 -24.17 4.26
CA SER A 695 21.58 -24.23 2.93
C SER A 695 20.55 -25.35 2.79
N ASP A 696 20.75 -26.47 3.50
CA ASP A 696 19.83 -27.61 3.47
C ASP A 696 18.48 -27.33 4.15
N TYR A 697 18.40 -26.27 4.96
CA TYR A 697 17.21 -25.89 5.72
C TYR A 697 16.51 -24.65 5.18
N LEU A 698 17.10 -23.97 4.20
CA LEU A 698 16.52 -22.75 3.64
C LEU A 698 15.21 -23.04 2.94
N LYS A 699 14.20 -22.19 3.16
CA LYS A 699 12.86 -22.27 2.54
C LYS A 699 12.05 -23.52 2.90
N ALA A 700 12.60 -24.49 3.65
CA ALA A 700 11.89 -25.71 4.07
C ALA A 700 10.62 -25.38 4.87
N ASP A 701 10.65 -24.25 5.59
CA ASP A 701 9.50 -23.74 6.33
C ASP A 701 8.33 -23.32 5.45
N LEU A 702 8.52 -22.98 4.17
CA LEU A 702 7.42 -22.71 3.24
C LEU A 702 6.47 -23.91 3.06
N ALA A 703 6.97 -25.13 3.31
CA ALA A 703 6.18 -26.35 3.23
C ALA A 703 5.50 -26.74 4.54
N THR A 704 5.65 -25.93 5.59
CA THR A 704 4.97 -26.12 6.88
C THR A 704 3.52 -25.66 6.80
N GLU A 705 2.62 -26.33 7.51
CA GLU A 705 1.21 -25.96 7.53
C GLU A 705 1.01 -24.61 8.25
N LEU A 706 1.85 -24.28 9.24
CA LEU A 706 1.77 -23.00 9.92
C LEU A 706 2.16 -21.82 9.01
N VAL A 707 3.24 -21.92 8.21
CA VAL A 707 3.62 -20.84 7.27
C VAL A 707 2.62 -20.73 6.11
N LYS A 708 2.00 -21.84 5.73
CA LYS A 708 0.93 -21.83 4.72
C LYS A 708 -0.29 -21.01 5.17
N GLU A 709 -0.70 -21.11 6.43
CA GLU A 709 -1.78 -20.29 7.01
C GLU A 709 -1.30 -18.87 7.36
N PHE A 710 -0.07 -18.74 7.86
CA PHE A 710 0.53 -17.46 8.29
C PHE A 710 1.83 -17.17 7.51
N PRO A 711 1.74 -16.70 6.25
CA PRO A 711 2.91 -16.42 5.43
C PRO A 711 3.88 -15.41 6.05
N GLU A 712 3.40 -14.51 6.92
CA GLU A 712 4.23 -13.55 7.66
C GLU A 712 5.17 -14.21 8.68
N LEU A 713 4.90 -15.45 9.08
CA LEU A 713 5.74 -16.25 9.97
C LEU A 713 6.85 -17.02 9.22
N GLN A 714 6.96 -16.85 7.90
CA GLN A 714 8.09 -17.39 7.14
C GLN A 714 9.43 -16.92 7.74
N GLY A 715 10.42 -17.80 7.70
CA GLY A 715 11.71 -17.70 8.36
C GLY A 715 11.65 -17.92 9.87
N ILE A 716 10.62 -17.38 10.54
CA ILE A 716 10.44 -17.48 11.99
C ILE A 716 10.15 -18.92 12.39
N VAL A 717 9.16 -19.56 11.75
CA VAL A 717 8.83 -20.97 12.01
C VAL A 717 10.04 -21.87 11.75
N GLY A 718 10.74 -21.63 10.64
CA GLY A 718 11.98 -22.33 10.31
C GLY A 718 13.02 -22.25 11.42
N THR A 719 13.21 -21.09 12.04
CA THR A 719 14.13 -20.93 13.19
C THR A 719 13.69 -21.77 14.40
N TYR A 720 12.38 -21.89 14.70
CA TYR A 720 11.89 -22.73 15.81
C TYR A 720 12.04 -24.23 15.53
N LEU A 721 11.87 -24.65 14.27
CA LEU A 721 11.99 -26.05 13.86
C LEU A 721 13.45 -26.50 13.68
N ALA A 722 14.36 -25.59 13.30
CA ALA A 722 15.78 -25.87 13.06
C ALA A 722 16.63 -25.98 14.35
N LYS A 723 16.17 -26.75 15.33
CA LYS A 723 16.83 -26.90 16.65
C LYS A 723 18.27 -27.40 16.55
N GLU A 724 18.58 -28.23 15.56
CA GLU A 724 19.90 -28.81 15.32
C GLU A 724 20.98 -27.77 14.97
N LEU A 725 20.56 -26.64 14.38
CA LEU A 725 21.47 -25.56 13.96
C LEU A 725 21.84 -24.61 15.11
N LYS A 726 21.19 -24.73 16.28
CA LYS A 726 21.41 -23.86 17.44
C LYS A 726 21.36 -22.37 17.03
N GLN A 727 22.46 -21.63 17.21
CA GLN A 727 22.55 -20.21 16.88
C GLN A 727 22.48 -19.91 15.37
N ASP A 728 22.85 -20.87 14.52
CA ASP A 728 22.86 -20.68 13.06
C ASP A 728 21.45 -20.73 12.45
N ALA A 729 20.44 -21.19 13.23
CA ALA A 729 19.04 -21.18 12.84
C ALA A 729 18.50 -19.77 12.55
N ILE A 730 19.15 -18.72 13.06
CA ILE A 730 18.78 -17.33 12.79
C ILE A 730 18.95 -16.97 11.30
N ALA A 731 19.87 -17.63 10.59
CA ALA A 731 20.10 -17.40 9.17
C ALA A 731 18.89 -17.78 8.31
N ILE A 732 18.07 -18.74 8.76
CA ILE A 732 16.82 -19.17 8.10
C ILE A 732 15.74 -18.10 8.19
N LYS A 733 15.78 -17.25 9.23
CA LYS A 733 14.92 -16.08 9.29
C LYS A 733 15.50 -14.94 8.47
N GLU A 734 16.80 -14.72 8.60
CA GLU A 734 17.49 -13.57 8.05
C GLU A 734 17.68 -13.61 6.52
N HIS A 735 17.70 -14.78 5.87
CA HIS A 735 17.86 -14.82 4.41
C HIS A 735 16.67 -14.19 3.65
N TYR A 736 15.49 -14.13 4.26
CA TYR A 736 14.36 -13.40 3.68
C TYR A 736 14.56 -11.87 3.78
N MET A 737 15.36 -11.37 4.73
CA MET A 737 15.49 -9.94 5.02
C MET A 737 16.30 -9.15 3.96
N PRO A 738 16.06 -7.84 3.82
CA PRO A 738 14.92 -7.09 4.37
C PRO A 738 13.60 -7.41 3.64
N LEU A 739 12.50 -7.47 4.39
CA LEU A 739 11.15 -7.76 3.84
C LEU A 739 10.47 -6.53 3.21
N SER A 740 10.89 -5.33 3.59
CA SER A 740 10.42 -4.04 3.05
C SER A 740 11.58 -3.05 2.91
N GLU A 741 11.37 -1.96 2.17
CA GLU A 741 12.40 -0.96 1.87
C GLU A 741 13.01 -0.31 3.12
N MET A 742 12.27 -0.27 4.24
CA MET A 742 12.72 0.29 5.52
C MET A 742 12.85 -0.77 6.63
N ALA A 743 12.69 -2.06 6.29
CA ALA A 743 12.80 -3.14 7.27
C ALA A 743 14.23 -3.26 7.85
N PRO A 744 14.38 -3.88 9.04
CA PRO A 744 15.67 -4.28 9.58
C PRO A 744 16.47 -5.13 8.60
N LEU A 745 17.79 -4.96 8.63
CA LEU A 745 18.74 -5.74 7.83
C LEU A 745 19.18 -7.00 8.59
N PRO A 746 19.58 -8.07 7.88
CA PRO A 746 20.16 -9.26 8.49
C PRO A 746 21.44 -8.92 9.27
N LYS A 747 21.69 -9.58 10.39
CA LYS A 747 22.84 -9.29 11.27
C LYS A 747 23.85 -10.42 11.35
N SER A 748 23.40 -11.67 11.27
CA SER A 748 24.30 -12.81 11.33
C SER A 748 25.08 -12.91 10.01
N PRO A 749 26.38 -13.28 10.04
CA PRO A 749 27.18 -13.45 8.83
C PRO A 749 26.54 -14.37 7.78
N CYS A 750 26.01 -15.51 8.23
CA CYS A 750 25.34 -16.48 7.37
C CYS A 750 24.01 -15.94 6.81
N GLY A 751 23.22 -15.22 7.63
CA GLY A 751 21.99 -14.56 7.21
C GLY A 751 22.22 -13.48 6.16
N ILE A 752 23.24 -12.64 6.33
CA ILE A 752 23.65 -11.62 5.35
C ILE A 752 24.02 -12.29 4.02
N PHE A 753 24.83 -13.34 4.07
CA PHE A 753 25.28 -14.07 2.88
C PHE A 753 24.09 -14.65 2.10
N PHE A 754 23.17 -15.35 2.77
CA PHE A 754 22.01 -15.92 2.08
C PHE A 754 20.96 -14.89 1.67
N ALA A 755 20.83 -13.78 2.40
CA ALA A 755 19.97 -12.68 1.99
C ALA A 755 20.40 -12.08 0.65
N LEU A 756 21.72 -11.94 0.44
CA LEU A 756 22.28 -11.50 -0.83
C LEU A 756 22.08 -12.57 -1.93
N LEU A 757 22.45 -13.83 -1.65
CA LEU A 757 22.34 -14.92 -2.64
C LEU A 757 20.90 -15.14 -3.13
N ASP A 758 19.91 -15.20 -2.23
CA ASP A 758 18.51 -15.44 -2.59
C ASP A 758 17.95 -14.32 -3.48
N LYS A 759 18.33 -13.06 -3.20
CA LYS A 759 17.88 -11.90 -3.97
C LYS A 759 18.59 -11.79 -5.32
N LEU A 760 19.89 -12.09 -5.37
CA LEU A 760 20.65 -12.15 -6.61
C LEU A 760 20.16 -13.31 -7.50
N ASP A 761 19.86 -14.49 -6.95
CA ASP A 761 19.26 -15.62 -7.67
C ASP A 761 17.92 -15.21 -8.31
N ASN A 762 17.02 -14.60 -7.53
CA ASN A 762 15.74 -14.12 -8.03
C ASN A 762 15.92 -13.10 -9.17
N LEU A 763 16.76 -12.09 -8.98
CA LEU A 763 17.00 -11.08 -10.02
C LEU A 763 17.56 -11.69 -11.30
N LEU A 764 18.58 -12.54 -11.16
CA LEU A 764 19.25 -13.19 -12.29
C LEU A 764 18.28 -14.10 -13.05
N ALA A 765 17.52 -14.93 -12.33
CA ALA A 765 16.50 -15.81 -12.88
C ALA A 765 15.41 -15.04 -13.65
N PHE A 766 14.78 -14.05 -13.03
CA PHE A 766 13.65 -13.34 -13.66
C PHE A 766 14.08 -12.44 -14.81
N PHE A 767 15.27 -11.85 -14.75
CA PHE A 767 15.81 -11.10 -15.89
C PHE A 767 16.12 -12.02 -17.07
N ALA A 768 16.66 -13.22 -16.82
CA ALA A 768 16.91 -14.22 -17.86
C ALA A 768 15.61 -14.71 -18.52
N LEU A 769 14.49 -14.71 -17.78
CA LEU A 769 13.15 -15.03 -18.30
C LEU A 769 12.42 -13.84 -18.94
N GLY A 770 13.04 -12.66 -19.01
CA GLY A 770 12.42 -11.45 -19.54
C GLY A 770 11.32 -10.84 -18.65
N LYS A 771 11.13 -11.34 -17.42
CA LYS A 771 10.11 -10.89 -16.45
C LYS A 771 10.62 -9.74 -15.56
N LYS A 772 11.00 -8.64 -16.21
CA LYS A 772 11.65 -7.48 -15.56
C LYS A 772 10.62 -6.54 -14.92
N PRO A 773 10.97 -5.83 -13.82
CA PRO A 773 10.11 -4.81 -13.24
C PRO A 773 10.03 -3.58 -14.17
N THR A 774 8.82 -3.06 -14.39
CA THR A 774 8.58 -1.82 -15.15
C THR A 774 8.44 -0.63 -14.22
N SER A 775 8.19 0.58 -14.73
CA SER A 775 7.88 1.76 -13.90
C SER A 775 6.55 1.61 -13.15
N SER A 776 5.54 1.02 -13.81
CA SER A 776 4.17 0.90 -13.30
C SER A 776 3.87 -0.43 -12.60
N SER A 777 4.67 -1.48 -12.80
CA SER A 777 4.38 -2.81 -12.25
C SER A 777 5.65 -3.57 -11.85
N ASP A 778 5.59 -4.23 -10.69
CA ASP A 778 6.63 -5.13 -10.18
C ASP A 778 5.97 -6.33 -9.49
N PRO A 779 5.37 -7.27 -10.26
CA PRO A 779 4.55 -8.35 -9.71
C PRO A 779 5.36 -9.35 -8.87
N PHE A 780 6.68 -9.39 -9.03
CA PHE A 780 7.59 -10.31 -8.32
C PHE A 780 8.45 -9.59 -7.26
N ALA A 781 8.16 -8.31 -6.97
CA ALA A 781 8.87 -7.47 -6.01
C ALA A 781 10.41 -7.39 -6.22
N LEU A 782 10.87 -7.47 -7.48
CA LEU A 782 12.29 -7.48 -7.85
C LEU A 782 12.98 -6.15 -7.52
N ARG A 783 12.26 -5.02 -7.66
CA ARG A 783 12.78 -3.68 -7.33
C ARG A 783 13.13 -3.58 -5.85
N ARG A 784 12.26 -4.10 -4.98
CA ARG A 784 12.49 -4.14 -3.54
C ARG A 784 13.69 -5.00 -3.17
N GLN A 785 13.86 -6.14 -3.85
CA GLN A 785 15.01 -7.03 -3.63
C GLN A 785 16.33 -6.37 -4.02
N ALA A 786 16.36 -5.65 -5.16
CA ALA A 786 17.51 -4.88 -5.59
C ALA A 786 17.89 -3.79 -4.59
N ILE A 787 16.92 -3.03 -4.08
CA ILE A 787 17.14 -2.04 -3.00
C ILE A 787 17.67 -2.72 -1.73
N GLY A 788 17.14 -3.91 -1.40
CA GLY A 788 17.61 -4.71 -0.28
C GLY A 788 19.10 -5.09 -0.39
N ILE A 789 19.55 -5.54 -1.56
CA ILE A 789 20.96 -5.86 -1.82
C ILE A 789 21.85 -4.63 -1.58
N CYS A 790 21.50 -3.49 -2.18
CA CYS A 790 22.22 -2.23 -2.01
C CYS A 790 22.35 -1.84 -0.53
N ARG A 791 21.23 -1.89 0.22
CA ARG A 791 21.21 -1.55 1.65
C ARG A 791 22.09 -2.49 2.48
N ILE A 792 22.03 -3.81 2.21
CA ILE A 792 22.85 -4.81 2.91
C ILE A 792 24.34 -4.52 2.70
N LEU A 793 24.77 -4.35 1.45
CA LEU A 793 26.19 -4.13 1.13
C LEU A 793 26.72 -2.81 1.73
N ASN A 794 25.90 -1.76 1.71
CA ASN A 794 26.25 -0.46 2.32
C ASN A 794 26.39 -0.53 3.84
N ASP A 795 25.44 -1.18 4.51
CA ASP A 795 25.42 -1.32 5.96
C ASP A 795 26.60 -2.18 6.46
N GLN A 796 26.87 -3.28 5.77
CA GLN A 796 27.96 -4.20 6.09
C GLN A 796 29.32 -3.72 5.59
N LYS A 797 29.37 -2.60 4.87
CA LYS A 797 30.59 -2.02 4.27
C LYS A 797 31.38 -3.05 3.47
N CYS A 798 30.66 -3.85 2.68
CA CYS A 798 31.20 -5.03 2.06
C CYS A 798 31.54 -4.78 0.59
N TYR A 799 32.82 -4.89 0.24
CA TYR A 799 33.27 -4.91 -1.14
C TYR A 799 32.93 -6.25 -1.78
N PHE A 800 32.29 -6.20 -2.93
CA PHE A 800 31.72 -7.37 -3.58
C PHE A 800 31.88 -7.24 -5.09
N HIS A 801 32.60 -8.19 -5.69
CA HIS A 801 32.77 -8.28 -7.14
C HIS A 801 31.47 -8.80 -7.76
N LEU A 802 30.49 -7.91 -7.89
CA LEU A 802 29.12 -8.25 -8.27
C LEU A 802 29.08 -8.92 -9.65
N LYS A 803 29.85 -8.42 -10.62
CA LYS A 803 29.88 -8.96 -11.98
C LYS A 803 30.42 -10.40 -12.00
N ASP A 804 31.55 -10.65 -11.36
CA ASP A 804 32.14 -11.99 -11.25
C ASP A 804 31.20 -12.96 -10.53
N ALA A 805 30.56 -12.50 -9.45
CA ALA A 805 29.60 -13.31 -8.71
C ALA A 805 28.38 -13.66 -9.55
N LEU A 806 27.81 -12.69 -10.27
CA LEU A 806 26.67 -12.93 -11.16
C LEU A 806 27.03 -13.87 -12.32
N LEU A 807 28.23 -13.76 -12.90
CA LEU A 807 28.73 -14.73 -13.90
C LEU A 807 28.84 -16.15 -13.32
N ALA A 808 29.39 -16.26 -12.11
CA ALA A 808 29.54 -17.53 -11.41
C ALA A 808 28.22 -18.11 -10.89
N MET A 809 27.18 -17.28 -10.74
CA MET A 809 25.81 -17.71 -10.47
C MET A 809 25.09 -18.11 -11.76
N GLN A 810 25.29 -17.37 -12.85
CA GLN A 810 24.66 -17.64 -14.14
C GLN A 810 25.03 -19.03 -14.67
N SER A 811 26.26 -19.50 -14.44
CA SER A 811 26.67 -20.87 -14.80
C SER A 811 25.89 -21.98 -14.08
N ASN A 812 25.28 -21.66 -12.93
CA ASN A 812 24.40 -22.59 -12.19
C ASN A 812 22.92 -22.46 -12.60
N LEU A 813 22.57 -21.50 -13.46
CA LEU A 813 21.24 -21.33 -14.04
C LEU A 813 21.20 -21.98 -15.43
N ASN A 814 20.33 -22.95 -15.61
CA ASN A 814 20.15 -23.65 -16.89
C ASN A 814 19.28 -22.84 -17.88
N LEU A 815 19.56 -21.55 -18.05
CA LEU A 815 18.82 -20.65 -18.96
C LEU A 815 19.72 -20.12 -20.08
N LYS A 816 19.16 -19.99 -21.29
CA LYS A 816 19.89 -19.54 -22.49
C LYS A 816 20.30 -18.06 -22.44
N ALA A 817 19.48 -17.20 -21.84
CA ALA A 817 19.74 -15.77 -21.78
C ALA A 817 20.70 -15.44 -20.64
N ASN A 818 21.69 -14.59 -20.91
CA ASN A 818 22.64 -14.07 -19.92
C ASN A 818 22.35 -12.58 -19.66
N PRO A 819 21.69 -12.22 -18.54
CA PRO A 819 21.32 -10.83 -18.25
C PRO A 819 22.34 -10.12 -17.33
N VAL A 820 23.57 -10.64 -17.16
CA VAL A 820 24.50 -10.16 -16.13
C VAL A 820 24.82 -8.67 -16.28
N ASP A 821 25.19 -8.20 -17.48
CA ASP A 821 25.53 -6.78 -17.68
C ASP A 821 24.32 -5.87 -17.45
N GLU A 822 23.15 -6.28 -17.92
CA GLU A 822 21.89 -5.56 -17.68
C GLU A 822 21.56 -5.48 -16.19
N LEU A 823 21.76 -6.56 -15.44
CA LEU A 823 21.50 -6.63 -14.01
C LEU A 823 22.49 -5.77 -13.20
N CYS A 824 23.77 -5.77 -13.58
CA CYS A 824 24.77 -4.86 -13.01
C CYS A 824 24.35 -3.40 -13.21
N SER A 825 23.96 -3.01 -14.43
CA SER A 825 23.45 -1.66 -14.69
C SER A 825 22.21 -1.35 -13.87
N TYR A 826 21.26 -2.29 -13.78
CA TYR A 826 20.04 -2.12 -12.98
C TYR A 826 20.34 -1.88 -11.50
N LEU A 827 21.25 -2.66 -10.89
CA LEU A 827 21.63 -2.51 -9.49
C LEU A 827 22.39 -1.21 -9.22
N LEU A 828 23.28 -0.80 -10.13
CA LEU A 828 23.98 0.48 -10.05
C LEU A 828 22.99 1.66 -10.10
N GLU A 829 21.99 1.62 -10.98
CA GLU A 829 20.93 2.63 -11.02
C GLU A 829 20.11 2.67 -9.72
N ARG A 830 19.90 1.54 -9.03
CA ARG A 830 19.26 1.54 -7.69
C ARG A 830 20.16 2.16 -6.63
N GLN A 831 21.46 1.91 -6.69
CA GLN A 831 22.45 2.57 -5.83
C GLN A 831 22.42 4.09 -5.97
N LYS A 832 22.34 4.59 -7.22
CA LYS A 832 22.19 6.03 -7.55
C LYS A 832 20.93 6.61 -6.91
N MET A 833 19.78 5.97 -7.09
CA MET A 833 18.51 6.43 -6.54
C MET A 833 18.51 6.47 -5.01
N LEU A 834 19.14 5.50 -4.35
CA LEU A 834 19.29 5.50 -2.88
C LEU A 834 20.13 6.69 -2.39
N ALA A 835 21.20 7.05 -3.09
CA ALA A 835 22.02 8.21 -2.72
C ALA A 835 21.23 9.52 -2.86
N ILE A 836 20.42 9.65 -3.93
CA ILE A 836 19.54 10.82 -4.14
C ILE A 836 18.52 10.94 -3.01
N GLN A 837 17.92 9.82 -2.59
CA GLN A 837 16.98 9.79 -1.46
C GLN A 837 17.63 10.22 -0.13
N GLN A 838 18.94 10.04 0.01
CA GLN A 838 19.72 10.51 1.17
C GLN A 838 20.23 11.96 1.04
N GLY A 839 19.78 12.71 0.01
CA GLY A 839 20.11 14.13 -0.16
C GLY A 839 21.33 14.41 -1.05
N VAL A 840 21.89 13.40 -1.73
CA VAL A 840 22.95 13.62 -2.73
C VAL A 840 22.34 14.21 -4.01
N SER A 841 22.95 15.25 -4.58
CA SER A 841 22.46 15.84 -5.83
C SER A 841 22.70 14.91 -7.02
N LYS A 842 21.79 14.96 -8.00
CA LYS A 842 21.89 14.17 -9.24
C LYS A 842 23.24 14.38 -9.95
N GLU A 843 23.75 15.61 -9.95
CA GLU A 843 25.06 15.95 -10.55
C GLU A 843 26.23 15.18 -9.94
N ILE A 844 26.27 15.00 -8.61
CA ILE A 844 27.33 14.23 -7.94
C ILE A 844 27.25 12.76 -8.35
N VAL A 845 26.02 12.25 -8.45
CA VAL A 845 25.76 10.87 -8.83
C VAL A 845 26.16 10.62 -10.29
N ASP A 846 25.82 11.53 -11.19
CA ASP A 846 26.16 11.44 -12.62
C ASP A 846 27.68 11.62 -12.86
N ALA A 847 28.36 12.40 -12.01
CA ALA A 847 29.81 12.59 -12.04
C ALA A 847 30.62 11.40 -11.49
N THR A 848 29.96 10.34 -11.00
CA THR A 848 30.63 9.17 -10.43
C THR A 848 30.45 7.96 -11.35
N PHE A 849 31.53 7.21 -11.60
CA PHE A 849 31.50 5.98 -12.38
C PHE A 849 31.64 4.74 -11.49
N ALA A 850 30.99 3.65 -11.90
CA ALA A 850 31.23 2.34 -11.33
C ALA A 850 32.55 1.76 -11.87
N ASN A 851 33.21 0.92 -11.08
CA ASN A 851 34.36 0.15 -11.55
C ASN A 851 33.91 -1.01 -12.46
N ASP A 852 34.86 -1.63 -13.18
CA ASP A 852 34.58 -2.74 -14.10
C ASP A 852 33.94 -3.96 -13.43
N GLN A 853 34.09 -4.08 -12.11
CA GLN A 853 33.56 -5.16 -11.27
C GLN A 853 32.15 -4.88 -10.73
N ALA A 854 31.60 -3.70 -11.03
CA ALA A 854 30.29 -3.23 -10.55
C ALA A 854 30.12 -3.31 -9.02
N ASP A 855 31.18 -3.02 -8.26
CA ASP A 855 31.13 -3.05 -6.79
C ASP A 855 30.23 -1.93 -6.25
N LEU A 856 29.08 -2.31 -5.70
CA LEU A 856 28.03 -1.39 -5.26
C LEU A 856 28.46 -0.53 -4.06
N PHE A 857 29.23 -1.11 -3.12
CA PHE A 857 29.70 -0.37 -1.94
C PHE A 857 30.86 0.56 -2.29
N ASP A 858 31.74 0.15 -3.21
CA ASP A 858 32.75 1.03 -3.79
C ASP A 858 32.12 2.25 -4.46
N PHE A 859 31.12 2.01 -5.30
CA PHE A 859 30.37 3.07 -5.98
C PHE A 859 29.66 4.00 -5.00
N TRP A 860 29.07 3.44 -3.94
CA TRP A 860 28.49 4.21 -2.84
C TRP A 860 29.50 5.16 -2.17
N GLN A 861 30.68 4.64 -1.82
CA GLN A 861 31.71 5.44 -1.17
C GLN A 861 32.24 6.55 -2.06
N ARG A 862 32.40 6.29 -3.36
CA ARG A 862 32.76 7.33 -4.34
C ARG A 862 31.75 8.47 -4.34
N ILE A 863 30.45 8.15 -4.47
CA ILE A 863 29.36 9.15 -4.47
C ILE A 863 29.40 9.99 -3.18
N HIS A 864 29.45 9.34 -2.02
CA HIS A 864 29.42 10.05 -0.72
C HIS A 864 30.71 10.82 -0.42
N SER A 865 31.86 10.34 -0.89
CA SER A 865 33.12 11.07 -0.75
C SER A 865 33.11 12.35 -1.58
N LEU A 866 32.61 12.29 -2.82
CA LEU A 866 32.43 13.47 -3.67
C LEU A 866 31.38 14.44 -3.09
N HIS A 867 30.27 13.91 -2.56
CA HIS A 867 29.27 14.71 -1.86
C HIS A 867 29.85 15.44 -0.64
N THR A 868 30.65 14.76 0.17
CA THR A 868 31.32 15.37 1.33
C THR A 868 32.34 16.42 0.88
N PHE A 869 33.13 16.12 -0.16
CA PHE A 869 34.14 17.03 -0.70
C PHE A 869 33.53 18.32 -1.29
N ARG A 870 32.27 18.29 -1.73
CA ARG A 870 31.53 19.49 -2.16
C ARG A 870 31.50 20.60 -1.11
N GLY A 871 31.49 20.25 0.18
CA GLY A 871 31.54 21.22 1.27
C GLY A 871 32.92 21.87 1.48
N SER A 872 33.97 21.45 0.78
CA SER A 872 35.32 21.97 0.96
C SER A 872 35.53 23.32 0.26
N LYS A 873 36.38 24.18 0.85
CA LYS A 873 36.77 25.47 0.23
C LYS A 873 37.48 25.32 -1.12
N LYS A 874 38.02 24.13 -1.41
CA LYS A 874 38.74 23.83 -2.67
C LYS A 874 37.83 23.30 -3.78
N PHE A 875 36.55 23.04 -3.50
CA PHE A 875 35.64 22.42 -4.46
C PHE A 875 35.40 23.29 -5.70
N LEU A 876 34.97 24.53 -5.52
CA LEU A 876 34.64 25.44 -6.63
C LEU A 876 35.85 25.70 -7.53
N SER A 877 37.02 25.97 -6.93
CA SER A 877 38.24 26.22 -7.69
C SER A 877 38.72 24.98 -8.45
N LEU A 878 38.50 23.78 -7.91
CA LEU A 878 38.80 22.53 -8.62
C LEU A 878 37.87 22.33 -9.82
N VAL A 879 36.56 22.53 -9.66
CA VAL A 879 35.57 22.38 -10.73
C VAL A 879 35.84 23.34 -11.89
N GLU A 880 36.14 24.61 -11.59
CA GLU A 880 36.47 25.62 -12.61
C GLU A 880 37.72 25.27 -13.41
N VAL A 881 38.79 24.86 -12.72
CA VAL A 881 40.06 24.47 -13.36
C VAL A 881 39.88 23.22 -14.23
N PHE A 882 39.11 22.22 -13.78
CA PHE A 882 38.84 21.01 -14.56
C PHE A 882 37.92 21.25 -15.76
N LYS A 883 36.95 22.17 -15.67
CA LYS A 883 36.17 22.62 -16.84
C LYS A 883 37.04 23.32 -17.88
N ARG A 884 37.94 24.20 -17.44
CA ARG A 884 38.92 24.85 -18.32
C ARG A 884 39.81 23.80 -18.98
N LEU A 885 40.29 22.82 -18.22
CA LEU A 885 41.09 21.70 -18.74
C LEU A 885 40.35 20.90 -19.81
N LYS A 886 39.12 20.40 -19.53
CA LYS A 886 38.28 19.68 -20.51
C LYS A 886 38.07 20.50 -21.78
N GLY A 887 37.83 21.81 -21.63
CA GLY A 887 37.68 22.74 -22.75
C GLY A 887 38.92 22.88 -23.64
N GLN A 888 40.14 22.77 -23.09
CA GLN A 888 41.39 22.84 -23.85
C GLN A 888 41.71 21.55 -24.63
N ILE A 889 41.16 20.41 -24.21
CA ILE A 889 41.48 19.10 -24.81
C ILE A 889 40.37 18.52 -25.69
N LYS A 890 39.12 19.02 -25.59
CA LYS A 890 37.93 18.42 -26.22
C LYS A 890 38.01 18.22 -27.74
N ASP A 891 38.70 19.13 -28.44
CA ASP A 891 38.77 19.15 -29.92
C ASP A 891 40.01 18.39 -30.45
N PHE A 892 40.76 17.73 -29.56
CA PHE A 892 42.02 17.07 -29.89
C PHE A 892 41.95 15.56 -29.65
N LYS A 893 42.40 14.79 -30.64
CA LYS A 893 42.72 13.36 -30.45
C LYS A 893 43.88 13.20 -29.46
N ILE A 894 44.07 11.98 -28.95
CA ILE A 894 45.18 11.64 -28.03
C ILE A 894 46.51 12.10 -28.64
N GLN A 895 47.26 12.92 -27.90
CA GLN A 895 48.55 13.48 -28.30
C GLN A 895 49.70 12.81 -27.53
N PRO A 896 50.88 12.64 -28.16
CA PRO A 896 52.06 12.14 -27.48
C PRO A 896 52.58 13.16 -26.46
N PHE A 897 53.16 12.66 -25.36
CA PHE A 897 53.79 13.48 -24.33
C PHE A 897 55.24 13.02 -24.10
N SER A 898 56.16 13.97 -24.05
CA SER A 898 57.58 13.76 -23.75
C SER A 898 58.09 14.80 -22.74
N LYS A 899 58.66 14.29 -21.64
CA LYS A 899 59.30 15.12 -20.59
C LYS A 899 60.43 16.00 -21.13
N LYS A 900 61.07 15.61 -22.25
CA LYS A 900 62.17 16.36 -22.88
C LYS A 900 61.72 17.66 -23.58
N LEU A 901 60.42 17.80 -23.83
CA LEU A 901 59.83 18.94 -24.55
C LEU A 901 59.19 19.97 -23.61
N LEU A 902 59.41 19.86 -22.29
CA LEU A 902 58.99 20.87 -21.29
C LEU A 902 59.95 22.06 -21.32
N LYS A 903 59.45 23.25 -21.56
CA LYS A 903 60.25 24.47 -21.74
C LYS A 903 60.10 25.42 -20.57
N GLU A 904 58.87 25.83 -20.26
CA GLU A 904 58.55 26.80 -19.22
C GLU A 904 58.58 26.14 -17.84
N ASP A 905 58.93 26.90 -16.80
CA ASP A 905 59.03 26.36 -15.44
C ASP A 905 57.67 25.93 -14.88
N GLN A 906 56.58 26.59 -15.30
CA GLN A 906 55.21 26.19 -14.97
C GLN A 906 54.86 24.80 -15.52
N GLU A 907 55.38 24.42 -16.69
CA GLU A 907 55.16 23.09 -17.28
C GLU A 907 55.92 22.01 -16.51
N LYS A 908 57.17 22.31 -16.11
CA LYS A 908 58.00 21.41 -15.28
C LYS A 908 57.38 21.23 -13.90
N ASN A 909 56.90 22.31 -13.29
CA ASN A 909 56.25 22.30 -11.98
C ASN A 909 54.95 21.48 -12.01
N LEU A 910 54.10 21.67 -13.03
CA LEU A 910 52.90 20.88 -13.21
C LEU A 910 53.21 19.39 -13.40
N PHE A 911 54.21 19.07 -14.22
CA PHE A 911 54.58 17.67 -14.44
C PHE A 911 55.14 16.99 -13.19
N ASN A 912 56.00 17.67 -12.42
CA ASN A 912 56.50 17.15 -11.15
C ASN A 912 55.38 16.96 -10.11
N ALA A 913 54.44 17.92 -10.03
CA ALA A 913 53.25 17.79 -9.20
C ALA A 913 52.39 16.60 -9.63
N PHE A 914 52.18 16.41 -10.94
CA PHE A 914 51.47 15.27 -11.50
C PHE A 914 52.14 13.94 -11.17
N GLU A 915 53.47 13.79 -11.30
CA GLU A 915 54.18 12.54 -10.94
C GLU A 915 54.00 12.20 -9.45
N SER A 916 54.04 13.20 -8.57
CA SER A 916 53.79 13.03 -7.13
C SER A 916 52.34 12.60 -6.84
N ILE A 917 51.38 13.31 -7.44
CA ILE A 917 49.95 13.08 -7.30
C ILE A 917 49.56 11.70 -7.84
N GLU A 918 50.06 11.30 -9.00
CA GLU A 918 49.79 9.99 -9.61
C GLU A 918 50.19 8.85 -8.67
N ASN A 919 51.38 8.94 -8.07
CA ASN A 919 51.86 7.94 -7.10
C ASN A 919 51.01 7.92 -5.81
N SER A 920 50.59 9.09 -5.32
CA SER A 920 49.73 9.19 -4.13
C SER A 920 48.31 8.66 -4.39
N ILE A 921 47.74 8.97 -5.55
CA ILE A 921 46.43 8.48 -6.00
C ILE A 921 46.46 6.95 -6.15
N LYS A 922 47.48 6.36 -6.79
CA LYS A 922 47.62 4.90 -6.90
C LYS A 922 47.61 4.21 -5.53
N LYS A 923 48.43 4.71 -4.58
CA LYS A 923 48.47 4.20 -3.20
C LYS A 923 47.14 4.36 -2.45
N SER A 924 46.40 5.44 -2.72
CA SER A 924 45.12 5.72 -2.05
C SER A 924 43.97 4.91 -2.68
N LEU A 925 44.03 4.62 -3.98
CA LEU A 925 43.12 3.72 -4.69
C LEU A 925 43.23 2.28 -4.19
N GLU A 926 44.45 1.78 -3.94
CA GLU A 926 44.66 0.47 -3.31
C GLU A 926 43.98 0.35 -1.95
N LYS A 927 43.93 1.45 -1.19
CA LYS A 927 43.26 1.53 0.11
C LYS A 927 41.79 1.96 0.03
N LYS A 928 41.30 2.27 -1.18
CA LYS A 928 39.95 2.80 -1.45
C LYS A 928 39.59 4.05 -0.62
N ASP A 929 40.59 4.89 -0.33
CA ASP A 929 40.43 6.14 0.42
C ASP A 929 40.08 7.29 -0.54
N TYR A 930 38.81 7.35 -0.92
CA TYR A 930 38.30 8.35 -1.87
C TYR A 930 38.36 9.78 -1.35
N THR A 931 38.31 9.97 -0.03
CA THR A 931 38.46 11.29 0.59
C THR A 931 39.88 11.81 0.37
N LYS A 932 40.89 10.97 0.63
CA LYS A 932 42.28 11.33 0.37
C LYS A 932 42.56 11.53 -1.12
N ILE A 933 41.98 10.71 -1.99
CA ILE A 933 42.09 10.88 -3.45
C ILE A 933 41.61 12.27 -3.88
N LEU A 934 40.41 12.68 -3.44
CA LEU A 934 39.86 14.00 -3.78
C LEU A 934 40.72 15.14 -3.21
N GLN A 935 41.28 14.99 -2.01
CA GLN A 935 42.21 15.95 -1.43
C GLN A 935 43.52 16.06 -2.23
N THR A 936 44.08 14.93 -2.66
CA THR A 936 45.30 14.89 -3.50
C THR A 936 45.03 15.46 -4.90
N ILE A 937 43.88 15.17 -5.52
CA ILE A 937 43.48 15.79 -6.79
C ILE A 937 43.36 17.31 -6.61
N ALA A 938 42.86 17.79 -5.48
CA ALA A 938 42.76 19.22 -5.21
C ALA A 938 44.12 19.94 -5.13
N GLU A 939 45.24 19.22 -4.97
CA GLU A 939 46.59 19.80 -5.00
C GLU A 939 47.04 20.18 -6.41
N ILE A 940 46.49 19.54 -7.45
CA ILE A 940 46.82 19.87 -8.86
C ILE A 940 46.22 21.20 -9.31
N GLN A 941 45.24 21.71 -8.56
CA GLN A 941 44.50 22.93 -8.88
C GLN A 941 45.42 24.13 -9.09
N LYS A 942 46.36 24.38 -8.16
CA LYS A 942 47.26 25.53 -8.21
C LYS A 942 48.26 25.43 -9.38
N PRO A 943 49.00 24.33 -9.57
CA PRO A 943 49.88 24.17 -10.73
C PRO A 943 49.16 24.28 -12.08
N LEU A 944 47.92 23.78 -12.19
CA LEU A 944 47.12 23.91 -13.42
C LEU A 944 46.70 25.35 -13.67
N GLN A 945 46.29 26.08 -12.63
CA GLN A 945 45.94 27.49 -12.74
C GLN A 945 47.15 28.33 -13.18
N GLU A 946 48.31 28.13 -12.55
CA GLU A 946 49.56 28.81 -12.93
C GLU A 946 49.97 28.50 -14.37
N LEU A 947 49.81 27.26 -14.83
CA LEU A 947 50.03 26.93 -16.24
C LEU A 947 49.08 27.73 -17.15
N PHE A 948 47.78 27.74 -16.86
CA PHE A 948 46.82 28.38 -17.72
C PHE A 948 46.90 29.92 -17.73
N ASP A 949 47.43 30.52 -16.68
CA ASP A 949 47.56 31.97 -16.55
C ASP A 949 48.88 32.49 -17.18
N HIS A 950 49.92 31.64 -17.26
CA HIS A 950 51.25 32.05 -17.73
C HIS A 950 51.72 31.38 -19.04
N VAL A 951 51.10 30.27 -19.47
CA VAL A 951 51.55 29.49 -20.63
C VAL A 951 50.45 29.38 -21.68
N LEU A 952 50.75 29.83 -22.91
CA LEU A 952 49.83 29.68 -24.04
C LEU A 952 49.77 28.21 -24.50
N ILE A 953 48.69 27.50 -24.13
CA ILE A 953 48.51 26.08 -24.47
C ILE A 953 48.52 25.84 -25.99
N LEU A 954 47.82 26.70 -26.75
CA LEU A 954 47.80 26.68 -28.22
C LEU A 954 49.00 27.44 -28.79
N SER A 955 50.21 26.93 -28.55
CA SER A 955 51.46 27.49 -29.07
C SER A 955 51.47 27.54 -30.61
N LYS A 956 52.21 28.51 -31.18
CA LYS A 956 52.50 28.57 -32.63
C LYS A 956 53.42 27.42 -33.07
N ASP A 957 54.21 26.87 -32.15
CA ASP A 957 54.99 25.65 -32.38
C ASP A 957 54.09 24.42 -32.20
N ASN A 958 53.86 23.70 -33.30
CA ASN A 958 52.99 22.54 -33.34
C ASN A 958 53.49 21.39 -32.43
N THR A 959 54.81 21.24 -32.27
CA THR A 959 55.41 20.20 -31.42
C THR A 959 55.15 20.49 -29.95
N LEU A 960 55.34 21.75 -29.52
CA LEU A 960 55.04 22.19 -28.16
C LEU A 960 53.54 22.15 -27.85
N LYS A 961 52.70 22.55 -28.81
CA LYS A 961 51.23 22.48 -28.70
C LYS A 961 50.77 21.04 -28.44
N GLN A 962 51.23 20.08 -29.24
CA GLN A 962 50.87 18.67 -29.06
C GLN A 962 51.35 18.13 -27.71
N ASN A 963 52.58 18.48 -27.29
CA ASN A 963 53.13 18.03 -26.00
C ASN A 963 52.34 18.60 -24.80
N ARG A 964 51.96 19.89 -24.84
CA ARG A 964 51.13 20.55 -23.82
C ARG A 964 49.75 19.89 -23.71
N ILE A 965 49.10 19.63 -24.86
CA ILE A 965 47.81 18.93 -24.91
C ILE A 965 47.94 17.50 -24.38
N GLY A 966 49.02 16.79 -24.73
CA GLY A 966 49.31 15.45 -24.22
C GLY A 966 49.47 15.40 -22.69
N LEU A 967 50.12 16.42 -22.10
CA LEU A 967 50.21 16.56 -20.64
C LEU A 967 48.83 16.76 -19.99
N LEU A 968 48.02 17.67 -20.53
CA LEU A 968 46.67 17.94 -20.03
C LEU A 968 45.76 16.70 -20.18
N GLN A 969 45.84 15.98 -21.30
CA GLN A 969 45.10 14.73 -21.52
C GLN A 969 45.49 13.64 -20.50
N LYS A 970 46.78 13.51 -20.17
CA LYS A 970 47.23 12.59 -19.11
C LYS A 970 46.64 12.93 -17.74
N ILE A 971 46.70 14.22 -17.36
CA ILE A 971 46.14 14.70 -16.09
C ILE A 971 44.63 14.48 -16.02
N PHE A 972 43.91 14.82 -17.10
CA PHE A 972 42.47 14.61 -17.19
C PHE A 972 42.11 13.13 -17.05
N THR A 973 42.80 12.25 -17.79
CA THR A 973 42.53 10.80 -17.80
C THR A 973 42.69 10.19 -16.42
N LEU A 974 43.75 10.55 -15.68
CA LEU A 974 43.97 10.05 -14.32
C LEU A 974 42.81 10.39 -13.38
N CYS A 975 42.27 11.60 -13.47
CA CYS A 975 41.18 12.04 -12.61
C CYS A 975 39.82 11.48 -13.08
N PHE A 976 39.60 11.45 -14.40
CA PHE A 976 38.37 10.98 -15.04
C PHE A 976 38.09 9.50 -14.77
N GLN A 977 39.14 8.68 -14.65
CA GLN A 977 39.03 7.27 -14.24
C GLN A 977 38.40 7.08 -12.85
N ILE A 978 38.33 8.15 -12.04
CA ILE A 978 37.83 8.10 -10.66
C ILE A 978 36.53 8.88 -10.54
N PHE A 979 36.50 10.12 -11.06
CA PHE A 979 35.34 11.04 -11.06
C PHE A 979 35.34 11.92 -12.32
N ASP A 980 34.17 12.17 -12.90
CA ASP A 980 34.00 13.24 -13.89
C ASP A 980 33.67 14.57 -13.20
N ILE A 981 34.70 15.20 -12.64
CA ILE A 981 34.60 16.51 -11.95
C ILE A 981 34.04 17.60 -12.88
N SER A 982 34.16 17.44 -14.20
CA SER A 982 33.75 18.46 -15.17
C SER A 982 32.23 18.61 -15.33
N GLU A 983 31.46 17.59 -14.98
CA GLU A 983 29.99 17.59 -15.07
C GLU A 983 29.32 18.29 -13.87
N LEU A 984 30.09 18.64 -12.83
CA LEU A 984 29.60 19.31 -11.64
C LEU A 984 29.30 20.79 -11.90
N ARG A 985 28.17 21.32 -11.40
CA ARG A 985 27.82 22.75 -11.51
C ARG A 985 28.24 23.53 -10.25
N ASN A 986 28.36 24.86 -10.42
CA ASN A 986 28.70 25.79 -9.34
C ASN A 986 27.57 25.85 -8.31
#